data_AF-A0AAV9W8L8-F1
#
_entry.id   AF-A0AAV9W8L8-F1
#
_cell.length_a   1.000
_cell.length_b   1.000
_cell.length_c   1.000
_cell.angle_alpha   90.00
_cell.angle_beta   90.00
_cell.angle_gamma   90.00
#
_symmetry.space_group_name_H-M   'P 1'
#
loop_
_entity.id
_entity.type
_entity.pdbx_description
1 polymer ?
#
loop_
_entity_poly.entity_id
_entity_poly.type
_entity_poly.pdbx_seq_one_letter_code
_entity_poly.pdbx_strand_id
1 'polypeptide(L)'
;MSVSSVRIYINRALENLDSPYRVDEVEPDLLQAEQRLPNLASEDAAPLIAQIADIRTKLEDIVKPADARQISAAQGKIRQVRDYIDTNHGQVRPSDKDFIEELFRGAVQFLDQITDERKADRLKAPVLAEIESIRAQYGTNGAAAAPVPPPPPPAAAKPAPSANFHRAKSKVFWAKEYFNTPGRISQTEPELTQAEEILEGDESYEADALRTEIAALREELANIVTPSEEAYVRSAQRDVQSVRDYIDQQREFLDRGDTKQYLDSQLQKIIDEGLSRIKHPRKADQLKAPILAEIALIRSQLNITTVTPASNSQPQSHSDWAQAWPRSQSTPQTPRHVDVSTLSFDDQDRLNRAKRSIGQARNNIESRRTEGVENLFFDATNLIAPVSDVHKSDIVAEIEQLRKDLEATRLAESTRVITGDLDRKLQSIEMDIEAPDRLRYSVISFQQRFEREDVRRTLTPDVYRDYEHRLANVLSAGAAHVKSETLNRANPALQRLQDKLATNPFQDLQQYEANRVDSDLRGMRWQVEKEIKQLPEDDADRLRIYDELQSIDAQVAAYSNEWAKAGVHASVRREWQMIRDEVQGWEQEYVRPDGLALEEPSMPQTRLAIHRVDYYLHSDTSVQRTRDENPGDSVIAAVDKEAGELLEAVGSKMASAFYQILEVAEKMDPPIGDRWLQDKPGYLVTSAQGTFQNTKFCEPVVERIRTLDQRWKDELENVHRAREDLGAKLSLEAIQKWPSVVSSIPSIVSYFDPSSAKPGDVVHLNGVYNRSGWDFDGNQYGFSMRFNGVPLGGIYEPYINKAFDHAAYQLKLTIDDHKEWDLVGIVLGPGTINERTKRTIRMGMYTEEIEEWLPIGCLRLRIIALRAGPVLASAQN
;
A
#
# COMPACT_ATOMS: atom_id res chain seq x y z
N MET A 1 -11.33 18.13 -49.11
CA MET A 1 -10.56 17.71 -47.91
C MET A 1 -10.22 16.23 -48.06
N SER A 2 -9.11 15.75 -47.52
CA SER A 2 -8.72 14.34 -47.65
C SER A 2 -9.28 13.48 -46.50
N VAL A 3 -9.56 12.21 -46.78
CA VAL A 3 -9.86 11.16 -45.78
C VAL A 3 -8.82 11.13 -44.67
N SER A 4 -7.56 11.41 -45.00
CA SER A 4 -6.43 11.51 -44.07
C SER A 4 -6.69 12.53 -42.96
N SER A 5 -7.29 13.68 -43.29
CA SER A 5 -7.56 14.73 -42.31
C SER A 5 -8.61 14.31 -41.26
N VAL A 6 -9.66 13.58 -41.66
CA VAL A 6 -10.67 13.05 -40.73
C VAL A 6 -10.08 11.94 -39.86
N ARG A 7 -9.24 11.06 -40.44
CA ARG A 7 -8.55 9.99 -39.70
C ARG A 7 -7.60 10.50 -38.62
N ILE A 8 -6.96 11.65 -38.80
CA ILE A 8 -6.10 12.26 -37.75
C ILE A 8 -6.91 12.51 -36.47
N TYR A 9 -8.12 13.07 -36.59
CA TYR A 9 -8.97 13.35 -35.43
C TYR A 9 -9.57 12.09 -34.83
N ILE A 10 -9.97 11.11 -35.65
CA ILE A 10 -10.42 9.81 -35.16
C ILE A 10 -9.31 9.06 -34.40
N ASN A 11 -8.08 9.07 -34.92
CA ASN A 11 -6.94 8.45 -34.25
C ASN A 11 -6.59 9.18 -32.95
N ARG A 12 -6.62 10.52 -32.94
CA ARG A 12 -6.41 11.28 -31.70
C ARG A 12 -7.51 11.02 -30.67
N ALA A 13 -8.76 10.89 -31.11
CA ALA A 13 -9.87 10.49 -30.25
C ALA A 13 -9.64 9.09 -29.66
N LEU A 14 -9.12 8.13 -30.45
CA LEU A 14 -8.75 6.79 -29.95
C LEU A 14 -7.58 6.84 -28.95
N GLU A 15 -6.52 7.59 -29.24
CA GLU A 15 -5.38 7.79 -28.32
C GLU A 15 -5.83 8.43 -26.99
N ASN A 16 -6.73 9.41 -27.08
CA ASN A 16 -7.30 10.08 -25.92
C ASN A 16 -8.31 9.18 -25.17
N LEU A 17 -9.00 8.26 -25.86
CA LEU A 17 -9.89 7.26 -25.27
C LEU A 17 -9.12 6.25 -24.40
N ASP A 18 -7.92 5.85 -24.85
CA ASP A 18 -7.04 4.95 -24.10
C ASP A 18 -6.34 5.65 -22.92
N SER A 19 -6.38 7.00 -22.87
CA SER A 19 -5.78 7.79 -21.81
C SER A 19 -6.82 8.16 -20.75
N PRO A 20 -6.70 7.66 -19.49
CA PRO A 20 -7.67 7.99 -18.44
C PRO A 20 -7.75 9.50 -18.14
N TYR A 21 -6.70 10.26 -18.42
CA TYR A 21 -6.64 11.70 -18.13
C TYR A 21 -7.14 12.61 -19.26
N ARG A 22 -7.38 12.07 -20.47
CA ARG A 22 -7.69 12.87 -21.66
C ARG A 22 -9.02 12.51 -22.32
N VAL A 23 -9.86 11.75 -21.60
CA VAL A 23 -11.21 11.36 -22.04
C VAL A 23 -12.06 12.58 -22.44
N ASP A 24 -11.83 13.74 -21.81
CA ASP A 24 -12.53 15.00 -22.13
C ASP A 24 -12.19 15.57 -23.51
N GLU A 25 -11.05 15.18 -24.10
CA GLU A 25 -10.63 15.62 -25.43
C GLU A 25 -11.24 14.75 -26.56
N VAL A 26 -11.82 13.58 -26.23
CA VAL A 26 -12.36 12.62 -27.21
C VAL A 26 -13.55 13.21 -27.99
N GLU A 27 -14.58 13.72 -27.31
CA GLU A 27 -15.77 14.26 -27.98
C GLU A 27 -15.47 15.51 -28.83
N PRO A 28 -14.64 16.48 -28.39
CA PRO A 28 -14.15 17.56 -29.25
C PRO A 28 -13.47 17.07 -30.53
N ASP A 29 -12.61 16.04 -30.45
CA ASP A 29 -11.95 15.47 -31.62
C ASP A 29 -12.95 14.76 -32.55
N LEU A 30 -13.95 14.05 -32.01
CA LEU A 30 -15.02 13.45 -32.81
C LEU A 30 -15.90 14.49 -33.50
N LEU A 31 -16.27 15.58 -32.84
CA LEU A 31 -17.02 16.69 -33.44
C LEU A 31 -16.22 17.35 -34.59
N GLN A 32 -14.90 17.49 -34.42
CA GLN A 32 -13.99 17.98 -35.45
C GLN A 32 -13.88 17.02 -36.64
N ALA A 33 -13.95 15.71 -36.40
CA ALA A 33 -14.03 14.71 -37.45
C ALA A 33 -15.38 14.81 -38.21
N GLU A 34 -16.49 14.94 -37.49
CA GLU A 34 -17.85 15.01 -38.06
C GLU A 34 -18.07 16.24 -38.93
N GLN A 35 -17.61 17.42 -38.49
CA GLN A 35 -17.72 18.66 -39.27
C GLN A 35 -17.07 18.57 -40.66
N ARG A 36 -16.13 17.65 -40.83
CA ARG A 36 -15.40 17.45 -42.09
C ARG A 36 -16.01 16.37 -42.99
N LEU A 37 -16.86 15.49 -42.44
CA LEU A 37 -17.50 14.39 -43.18
C LEU A 37 -18.35 14.85 -44.40
N PRO A 38 -19.10 15.96 -44.36
CA PRO A 38 -19.91 16.39 -45.51
C PRO A 38 -19.11 16.72 -46.78
N ASN A 39 -17.78 16.86 -46.67
CA ASN A 39 -16.88 17.18 -47.79
C ASN A 39 -16.25 15.92 -48.42
N LEU A 40 -16.64 14.72 -47.99
CA LEU A 40 -16.19 13.44 -48.52
C LEU A 40 -17.30 12.78 -49.36
N ALA A 41 -16.91 11.91 -50.29
CA ALA A 41 -17.87 11.05 -50.97
C ALA A 41 -18.54 10.11 -49.94
N SER A 42 -19.82 9.77 -50.16
CA SER A 42 -20.58 8.93 -49.23
C SER A 42 -19.93 7.57 -48.98
N GLU A 43 -19.23 7.04 -49.98
CA GLU A 43 -18.51 5.77 -49.94
C GLU A 43 -17.34 5.80 -48.95
N ASP A 44 -16.61 6.91 -48.90
CA ASP A 44 -15.47 7.12 -48.00
C ASP A 44 -15.91 7.56 -46.59
N ALA A 45 -17.04 8.27 -46.49
CA ALA A 45 -17.58 8.77 -45.24
C ALA A 45 -18.22 7.67 -44.37
N ALA A 46 -18.88 6.69 -44.98
CA ALA A 46 -19.59 5.61 -44.28
C ALA A 46 -18.73 4.85 -43.24
N PRO A 47 -17.52 4.35 -43.56
CA PRO A 47 -16.70 3.66 -42.57
C PRO A 47 -16.21 4.57 -41.43
N LEU A 48 -16.01 5.87 -41.70
CA LEU A 48 -15.59 6.83 -40.68
C LEU A 48 -16.73 7.17 -39.72
N ILE A 49 -17.97 7.29 -40.23
CA ILE A 49 -19.18 7.45 -39.42
C ILE A 49 -19.36 6.26 -38.47
N ALA A 50 -19.17 5.04 -38.98
CA ALA A 50 -19.23 3.83 -38.15
C ALA A 50 -18.17 3.83 -37.04
N GLN A 51 -16.93 4.27 -37.34
CA GLN A 51 -15.88 4.40 -36.32
C GLN A 51 -16.20 5.47 -35.27
N ILE A 52 -16.72 6.63 -35.67
CA ILE A 52 -17.14 7.68 -34.73
C ILE A 52 -18.24 7.16 -33.80
N ALA A 53 -19.21 6.40 -34.34
CA ALA A 53 -20.26 5.78 -33.54
C ALA A 53 -19.70 4.73 -32.55
N ASP A 54 -18.75 3.89 -32.97
CA ASP A 54 -18.07 2.92 -32.10
C ASP A 54 -17.28 3.61 -30.97
N ILE A 55 -16.54 4.68 -31.28
CA ILE A 55 -15.80 5.46 -30.28
C ILE A 55 -16.76 6.11 -29.28
N ARG A 56 -17.89 6.67 -29.73
CA ARG A 56 -18.91 7.21 -28.80
C ARG A 56 -19.51 6.14 -27.91
N THR A 57 -19.76 4.94 -28.43
CA THR A 57 -20.27 3.80 -27.65
C THR A 57 -19.25 3.42 -26.57
N LYS A 58 -17.97 3.33 -26.90
CA LYS A 58 -16.89 3.08 -25.92
C LYS A 58 -16.75 4.23 -24.92
N LEU A 59 -16.88 5.47 -25.40
CA LEU A 59 -16.83 6.66 -24.56
C LEU A 59 -17.94 6.63 -23.51
N GLU A 60 -19.14 6.12 -23.83
CA GLU A 60 -20.25 5.98 -22.85
C GLU A 60 -19.90 5.09 -21.65
N ASP A 61 -19.07 4.06 -21.84
CA ASP A 61 -18.69 3.13 -20.77
C ASP A 61 -17.50 3.60 -19.93
N ILE A 62 -16.71 4.57 -20.38
CA ILE A 62 -15.56 5.09 -19.64
C ILE A 62 -16.02 6.10 -18.58
N VAL A 63 -15.69 5.82 -17.31
CA VAL A 63 -15.90 6.77 -16.21
C VAL A 63 -14.67 7.66 -16.08
N LYS A 64 -14.86 8.98 -16.05
CA LYS A 64 -13.76 9.94 -15.87
C LYS A 64 -13.09 9.72 -14.51
N PRO A 65 -11.76 9.88 -14.37
CA PRO A 65 -11.10 9.71 -13.07
C PRO A 65 -11.60 10.66 -11.98
N ALA A 66 -12.07 11.86 -12.34
CA ALA A 66 -12.70 12.77 -11.39
C ALA A 66 -14.01 12.18 -10.84
N ASP A 67 -14.92 11.75 -11.72
CA ASP A 67 -16.20 11.16 -11.32
C ASP A 67 -16.01 9.80 -10.63
N ALA A 68 -15.04 8.99 -11.07
CA ALA A 68 -14.67 7.74 -10.41
C ALA A 68 -14.21 7.97 -8.97
N ARG A 69 -13.40 9.01 -8.71
CA ARG A 69 -13.03 9.41 -7.35
C ARG A 69 -14.24 9.78 -6.50
N GLN A 70 -15.22 10.47 -7.07
CA GLN A 70 -16.46 10.81 -6.36
C GLN A 70 -17.28 9.57 -6.02
N ILE A 71 -17.42 8.62 -6.95
CA ILE A 71 -18.08 7.34 -6.70
C ILE A 71 -17.36 6.56 -5.60
N SER A 72 -16.03 6.47 -5.66
CA SER A 72 -15.24 5.80 -4.61
C SER A 72 -15.36 6.49 -3.24
N ALA A 73 -15.38 7.82 -3.20
CA ALA A 73 -15.59 8.57 -1.96
C ALA A 73 -16.99 8.32 -1.37
N ALA A 74 -18.03 8.30 -2.22
CA ALA A 74 -19.39 7.96 -1.81
C ALA A 74 -19.48 6.51 -1.27
N GLN A 75 -18.88 5.55 -1.98
CA GLN A 75 -18.78 4.16 -1.52
C GLN A 75 -17.99 4.02 -0.21
N GLY A 76 -16.96 4.84 0.00
CA GLY A 76 -16.23 4.92 1.26
C GLY A 76 -17.12 5.34 2.44
N LYS A 77 -18.04 6.29 2.22
CA LYS A 77 -19.05 6.69 3.23
C LYS A 77 -20.06 5.58 3.50
N ILE A 78 -20.52 4.87 2.48
CA ILE A 78 -21.39 3.70 2.65
C ILE A 78 -20.70 2.60 3.44
N ARG A 79 -19.41 2.37 3.21
CA ARG A 79 -18.61 1.41 4.00
C ARG A 79 -18.52 1.82 5.46
N GLN A 80 -18.25 3.09 5.76
CA GLN A 80 -18.27 3.62 7.14
C GLN A 80 -19.61 3.36 7.84
N VAL A 81 -20.73 3.49 7.13
CA VAL A 81 -22.06 3.15 7.67
C VAL A 81 -22.16 1.66 8.00
N ARG A 82 -21.74 0.77 7.09
CA ARG A 82 -21.76 -0.68 7.33
C ARG A 82 -20.90 -1.08 8.52
N ASP A 83 -19.66 -0.60 8.57
CA ASP A 83 -18.72 -0.89 9.66
C ASP A 83 -19.30 -0.41 11.00
N TYR A 84 -19.96 0.76 11.01
CA TYR A 84 -20.63 1.28 12.19
C TYR A 84 -21.82 0.41 12.64
N ILE A 85 -22.68 -0.02 11.70
CA ILE A 85 -23.80 -0.93 12.00
C ILE A 85 -23.28 -2.28 12.56
N ASP A 86 -22.25 -2.83 11.92
CA ASP A 86 -21.65 -4.11 12.32
C ASP A 86 -20.98 -4.03 13.70
N THR A 87 -20.26 -2.94 13.99
CA THR A 87 -19.63 -2.69 15.29
C THR A 87 -20.66 -2.59 16.42
N ASN A 88 -21.88 -2.14 16.11
CA ASN A 88 -22.99 -2.08 17.05
C ASN A 88 -23.88 -3.34 16.99
N HIS A 89 -23.40 -4.45 16.42
CA HIS A 89 -24.10 -5.73 16.30
C HIS A 89 -25.50 -5.62 15.65
N GLY A 90 -25.67 -4.70 14.71
CA GLY A 90 -26.97 -4.43 14.07
C GLY A 90 -27.98 -3.68 14.95
N GLN A 91 -27.64 -3.37 16.21
CA GLN A 91 -28.49 -2.60 17.10
C GLN A 91 -28.18 -1.10 16.99
N VAL A 92 -28.82 -0.44 16.03
CA VAL A 92 -28.71 1.01 15.84
C VAL A 92 -29.66 1.73 16.80
N ARG A 93 -29.14 2.45 17.79
CA ARG A 93 -29.97 3.27 18.70
C ARG A 93 -30.54 4.48 17.95
N PRO A 94 -31.61 5.12 18.45
CA PRO A 94 -32.16 6.31 17.80
C PRO A 94 -31.13 7.43 17.54
N SER A 95 -30.21 7.68 18.49
CA SER A 95 -29.12 8.66 18.33
C SER A 95 -28.12 8.28 17.23
N ASP A 96 -27.96 7.00 16.97
CA ASP A 96 -26.99 6.47 16.01
C ASP A 96 -27.53 6.58 14.57
N LYS A 97 -28.87 6.68 14.40
CA LYS A 97 -29.52 6.92 13.10
C LYS A 97 -29.15 8.28 12.51
N ASP A 98 -29.04 9.31 13.35
CA ASP A 98 -28.67 10.65 12.90
C ASP A 98 -27.25 10.67 12.32
N PHE A 99 -26.31 9.94 12.95
CA PHE A 99 -24.94 9.79 12.45
C PHE A 99 -24.89 9.01 11.13
N ILE A 100 -25.65 7.91 11.01
CA ILE A 100 -25.74 7.14 9.76
C ILE A 100 -26.32 7.98 8.62
N GLU A 101 -27.35 8.77 8.89
CA GLU A 101 -27.94 9.68 7.90
C GLU A 101 -27.01 10.84 7.51
N GLU A 102 -26.16 11.31 8.43
CA GLU A 102 -25.11 12.27 8.11
C GLU A 102 -24.08 11.68 7.14
N LEU A 103 -23.66 10.43 7.35
CA LEU A 103 -22.75 9.74 6.43
C LEU A 103 -23.38 9.52 5.05
N PHE A 104 -24.67 9.14 4.98
CA PHE A 104 -25.38 9.04 3.70
C PHE A 104 -25.50 10.40 2.99
N ARG A 105 -25.75 11.47 3.73
CA ARG A 105 -25.74 12.83 3.16
C ARG A 105 -24.38 13.16 2.57
N GLY A 106 -23.29 12.82 3.25
CA GLY A 106 -21.93 12.94 2.71
C GLY A 106 -21.71 12.13 1.44
N ALA A 107 -22.23 10.89 1.37
CA ALA A 107 -22.15 10.07 0.16
C ALA A 107 -22.89 10.73 -1.03
N VAL A 108 -24.10 11.23 -0.80
CA VAL A 108 -24.90 11.94 -1.81
C VAL A 108 -24.22 13.23 -2.28
N GLN A 109 -23.57 13.98 -1.39
CA GLN A 109 -22.82 15.17 -1.75
C GLN A 109 -21.66 14.89 -2.72
N PHE A 110 -20.94 13.77 -2.55
CA PHE A 110 -19.91 13.38 -3.52
C PHE A 110 -20.53 12.99 -4.86
N LEU A 111 -21.63 12.23 -4.85
CA LEU A 111 -22.36 11.90 -6.07
C LEU A 111 -22.82 13.15 -6.83
N ASP A 112 -23.26 14.20 -6.13
CA ASP A 112 -23.67 15.46 -6.77
C ASP A 112 -22.52 16.26 -7.40
N GLN A 113 -21.26 15.90 -7.13
CA GLN A 113 -20.08 16.47 -7.78
C GLN A 113 -19.70 15.74 -9.08
N ILE A 114 -20.43 14.71 -9.50
CA ILE A 114 -20.23 14.05 -10.80
C ILE A 114 -20.58 15.06 -11.91
N THR A 115 -19.56 15.41 -12.70
CA THR A 115 -19.65 16.51 -13.68
C THR A 115 -20.20 16.06 -15.04
N ASP A 116 -20.13 14.76 -15.35
CA ASP A 116 -20.68 14.22 -16.59
C ASP A 116 -22.21 14.03 -16.48
N GLU A 117 -22.96 15.08 -16.79
CA GLU A 117 -24.42 15.10 -16.76
C GLU A 117 -25.06 13.96 -17.56
N ARG A 118 -24.42 13.51 -18.64
CA ARG A 118 -24.96 12.43 -19.50
C ARG A 118 -24.97 11.08 -18.79
N LYS A 119 -24.08 10.90 -17.80
CA LYS A 119 -23.86 9.63 -17.10
C LYS A 119 -24.22 9.69 -15.63
N ALA A 120 -24.43 10.90 -15.09
CA ALA A 120 -24.72 11.13 -13.69
C ALA A 120 -25.79 10.16 -13.17
N ASP A 121 -26.94 10.05 -13.85
CA ASP A 121 -28.02 9.16 -13.40
C ASP A 121 -27.62 7.68 -13.37
N ARG A 122 -26.93 7.20 -14.43
CA ARG A 122 -26.46 5.81 -14.53
C ARG A 122 -25.43 5.49 -13.44
N LEU A 123 -24.53 6.43 -13.13
CA LEU A 123 -23.46 6.25 -12.14
C LEU A 123 -23.97 6.39 -10.70
N LYS A 124 -24.93 7.28 -10.46
CA LYS A 124 -25.55 7.51 -9.15
C LYS A 124 -26.50 6.38 -8.74
N ALA A 125 -27.29 5.86 -9.69
CA ALA A 125 -28.35 4.89 -9.43
C ALA A 125 -27.93 3.68 -8.56
N PRO A 126 -26.83 2.95 -8.85
CA PRO A 126 -26.44 1.80 -8.02
C PRO A 126 -26.06 2.19 -6.59
N VAL A 127 -25.38 3.33 -6.41
CA VAL A 127 -24.97 3.82 -5.09
C VAL A 127 -26.19 4.28 -4.27
N LEU A 128 -27.14 4.96 -4.91
CA LEU A 128 -28.40 5.37 -4.27
C LEU A 128 -29.28 4.17 -3.91
N ALA A 129 -29.34 3.15 -4.78
CA ALA A 129 -30.06 1.91 -4.49
C ALA A 129 -29.45 1.15 -3.29
N GLU A 130 -28.12 1.20 -3.15
CA GLU A 130 -27.40 0.64 -2.02
C GLU A 130 -27.72 1.38 -0.72
N ILE A 131 -27.75 2.72 -0.74
CA ILE A 131 -28.17 3.55 0.41
C ILE A 131 -29.60 3.19 0.83
N GLU A 132 -30.54 3.10 -0.12
CA GLU A 132 -31.93 2.72 0.17
C GLU A 132 -32.06 1.29 0.71
N SER A 133 -31.27 0.35 0.19
CA SER A 133 -31.21 -1.02 0.70
C SER A 133 -30.75 -1.05 2.17
N ILE A 134 -29.71 -0.30 2.52
CA ILE A 134 -29.23 -0.22 3.90
C ILE A 134 -30.26 0.48 4.80
N ARG A 135 -30.87 1.58 4.33
CA ARG A 135 -32.00 2.24 5.01
C ARG A 135 -33.14 1.28 5.31
N ALA A 136 -33.51 0.43 4.36
CA ALA A 136 -34.53 -0.58 4.57
C ALA A 136 -34.13 -1.57 5.68
N GLN A 137 -32.88 -2.04 5.69
CA GLN A 137 -32.39 -3.04 6.65
C GLN A 137 -32.45 -2.57 8.11
N TYR A 138 -32.11 -1.31 8.41
CA TYR A 138 -32.19 -0.80 9.79
C TYR A 138 -33.48 0.01 10.08
N GLY A 139 -34.25 0.37 9.05
CA GLY A 139 -35.50 1.13 9.14
C GLY A 139 -36.75 0.26 9.33
N THR A 140 -36.78 -0.99 8.86
CA THR A 140 -37.95 -1.88 8.96
C THR A 140 -37.94 -2.78 10.20
N ASN A 141 -37.94 -2.17 11.39
CA ASN A 141 -38.46 -2.84 12.58
C ASN A 141 -39.99 -2.68 12.60
N GLY A 142 -40.71 -3.51 11.83
CA GLY A 142 -42.18 -3.59 11.96
C GLY A 142 -42.98 -4.07 10.75
N ALA A 143 -42.66 -5.20 10.11
CA ALA A 143 -43.63 -5.90 9.26
C ALA A 143 -43.33 -7.41 9.19
N ALA A 144 -44.27 -8.23 9.69
CA ALA A 144 -44.17 -9.68 9.73
C ALA A 144 -44.23 -10.30 8.32
N ALA A 145 -43.22 -11.08 7.94
CA ALA A 145 -43.19 -11.83 6.70
C ALA A 145 -43.95 -13.17 6.81
N ALA A 146 -44.63 -13.54 5.72
CA ALA A 146 -45.48 -14.72 5.58
C ALA A 146 -44.69 -16.05 5.63
N PRO A 147 -45.32 -17.17 6.05
CA PRO A 147 -44.63 -18.40 6.43
C PRO A 147 -44.19 -19.22 5.20
N VAL A 148 -42.91 -19.63 5.22
CA VAL A 148 -42.30 -20.58 4.26
C VAL A 148 -42.38 -22.00 4.83
N PRO A 149 -42.55 -23.07 4.01
CA PRO A 149 -42.73 -24.44 4.48
C PRO A 149 -41.49 -25.00 5.20
N PRO A 150 -41.67 -25.99 6.11
CA PRO A 150 -40.59 -26.46 6.97
C PRO A 150 -39.49 -27.20 6.17
N PRO A 151 -38.21 -26.86 6.37
CA PRO A 151 -37.11 -27.61 5.80
C PRO A 151 -36.89 -28.95 6.53
N PRO A 152 -36.26 -29.93 5.85
CA PRO A 152 -35.96 -31.25 6.40
C PRO A 152 -34.98 -31.18 7.61
N PRO A 153 -34.85 -32.27 8.39
CA PRO A 153 -34.19 -32.26 9.70
C PRO A 153 -32.76 -31.70 9.62
N PRO A 154 -32.35 -30.80 10.53
CA PRO A 154 -31.04 -30.19 10.47
C PRO A 154 -29.95 -31.23 10.74
N ALA A 155 -28.93 -31.22 9.88
CA ALA A 155 -27.65 -31.85 10.17
C ALA A 155 -27.11 -31.26 11.50
N ALA A 156 -26.41 -32.08 12.27
CA ALA A 156 -25.85 -31.70 13.57
C ALA A 156 -25.23 -30.30 13.53
N ALA A 157 -25.66 -29.43 14.45
CA ALA A 157 -25.23 -28.05 14.50
C ALA A 157 -23.71 -27.99 14.71
N LYS A 158 -23.00 -27.34 13.80
CA LYS A 158 -21.57 -27.04 13.98
C LYS A 158 -21.39 -26.10 15.18
N PRO A 159 -20.24 -26.18 15.87
CA PRO A 159 -19.95 -25.31 17.00
C PRO A 159 -19.90 -23.83 16.58
N ALA A 160 -20.18 -22.94 17.53
CA ALA A 160 -20.03 -21.50 17.35
C ALA A 160 -18.55 -21.12 17.09
N PRO A 161 -18.28 -20.03 16.35
CA PRO A 161 -16.92 -19.61 16.01
C PRO A 161 -16.08 -19.33 17.27
N SER A 162 -14.81 -19.75 17.22
CA SER A 162 -13.88 -19.56 18.33
C SER A 162 -13.35 -18.12 18.41
N ALA A 163 -12.68 -17.75 19.50
CA ALA A 163 -11.98 -16.46 19.58
C ALA A 163 -10.88 -16.31 18.50
N ASN A 164 -10.34 -17.42 18.00
CA ASN A 164 -9.35 -17.42 16.93
C ASN A 164 -9.96 -17.02 15.58
N PHE A 165 -11.25 -17.30 15.34
CA PHE A 165 -11.95 -16.88 14.13
C PHE A 165 -11.84 -15.38 13.89
N HIS A 166 -12.05 -14.55 14.92
CA HIS A 166 -11.96 -13.08 14.78
C HIS A 166 -10.54 -12.60 14.47
N ARG A 167 -9.52 -13.27 15.03
CA ARG A 167 -8.10 -12.98 14.72
C ARG A 167 -7.77 -13.35 13.28
N ALA A 168 -8.20 -14.53 12.82
CA ALA A 168 -8.04 -14.95 11.43
C ALA A 168 -8.78 -14.01 10.46
N LYS A 169 -10.00 -13.59 10.80
CA LYS A 169 -10.78 -12.63 10.01
C LYS A 169 -10.05 -11.29 9.86
N SER A 170 -9.41 -10.80 10.93
CA SER A 170 -8.57 -9.60 10.86
C SER A 170 -7.35 -9.79 9.95
N LYS A 171 -6.78 -10.99 9.89
CA LYS A 171 -5.66 -11.32 9.00
C LYS A 171 -6.07 -11.34 7.52
N VAL A 172 -7.22 -11.96 7.21
CA VAL A 172 -7.82 -11.93 5.86
C VAL A 172 -8.16 -10.50 5.44
N PHE A 173 -8.64 -9.66 6.37
CA PHE A 173 -8.87 -8.23 6.09
C PHE A 173 -7.59 -7.51 5.66
N TRP A 174 -6.49 -7.65 6.40
CA TRP A 174 -5.21 -7.03 6.03
C TRP A 174 -4.63 -7.59 4.73
N ALA A 175 -4.78 -8.90 4.49
CA ALA A 175 -4.40 -9.51 3.22
C ALA A 175 -5.14 -8.85 2.04
N LYS A 176 -6.45 -8.62 2.16
CA LYS A 176 -7.24 -7.89 1.14
C LYS A 176 -6.77 -6.45 0.96
N GLU A 177 -6.44 -5.75 2.04
CA GLU A 177 -5.95 -4.38 1.96
C GLU A 177 -4.61 -4.32 1.22
N TYR A 178 -3.69 -5.24 1.52
CA TYR A 178 -2.39 -5.34 0.84
C TYR A 178 -2.51 -5.77 -0.61
N PHE A 179 -3.45 -6.67 -0.93
CA PHE A 179 -3.76 -7.08 -2.28
C PHE A 179 -4.21 -5.90 -3.16
N ASN A 180 -5.02 -5.00 -2.59
CA ASN A 180 -5.53 -3.82 -3.28
C ASN A 180 -4.57 -2.61 -3.27
N THR A 181 -3.48 -2.66 -2.48
CA THR A 181 -2.53 -1.54 -2.34
C THR A 181 -1.32 -1.73 -3.27
N PRO A 182 -1.10 -0.82 -4.24
CA PRO A 182 0.07 -0.88 -5.12
C PRO A 182 1.39 -0.96 -4.34
N GLY A 183 2.25 -1.91 -4.69
CA GLY A 183 3.56 -2.10 -4.04
C GLY A 183 3.57 -2.92 -2.75
N ARG A 184 2.40 -3.34 -2.23
CA ARG A 184 2.30 -4.20 -1.03
C ARG A 184 1.81 -5.61 -1.28
N ILE A 185 1.55 -5.97 -2.53
CA ILE A 185 0.99 -7.27 -2.91
C ILE A 185 1.79 -8.47 -2.36
N SER A 186 3.10 -8.33 -2.17
CA SER A 186 3.99 -9.35 -1.59
C SER A 186 3.70 -9.66 -0.10
N GLN A 187 2.95 -8.80 0.60
CA GLN A 187 2.54 -8.99 1.99
C GLN A 187 1.22 -9.77 2.12
N THR A 188 0.50 -9.99 1.01
CA THR A 188 -0.79 -10.70 0.99
C THR A 188 -0.65 -12.16 1.42
N GLU A 189 0.29 -12.90 0.81
CA GLU A 189 0.45 -14.34 1.06
C GLU A 189 0.88 -14.69 2.51
N PRO A 190 1.80 -13.96 3.15
CA PRO A 190 2.11 -14.16 4.57
C PRO A 190 0.90 -14.01 5.49
N GLU A 191 0.04 -13.01 5.24
CA GLU A 191 -1.16 -12.79 6.07
C GLU A 191 -2.23 -13.87 5.84
N LEU A 192 -2.40 -14.35 4.61
CA LEU A 192 -3.29 -15.48 4.31
C LEU A 192 -2.81 -16.78 4.97
N THR A 193 -1.51 -17.03 4.96
CA THR A 193 -0.92 -18.20 5.64
C THR A 193 -1.14 -18.14 7.15
N GLN A 194 -0.90 -16.97 7.78
CA GLN A 194 -1.19 -16.78 9.21
C GLN A 194 -2.67 -16.94 9.54
N ALA A 195 -3.57 -16.48 8.65
CA ALA A 195 -5.01 -16.66 8.84
C ALA A 195 -5.41 -18.14 8.86
N GLU A 196 -4.85 -18.98 7.98
CA GLU A 196 -5.11 -20.41 7.96
C GLU A 196 -4.56 -21.13 9.19
N GLU A 197 -3.34 -20.81 9.61
CA GLU A 197 -2.73 -21.34 10.84
C GLU A 197 -3.61 -21.04 12.07
N ILE A 198 -4.16 -19.82 12.16
CA ILE A 198 -5.06 -19.43 13.25
C ILE A 198 -6.41 -20.17 13.17
N LEU A 199 -6.88 -20.51 11.97
CA LEU A 199 -8.13 -21.26 11.77
C LEU A 199 -7.96 -22.77 12.00
N GLU A 200 -6.75 -23.27 12.22
CA GLU A 200 -6.53 -24.70 12.48
C GLU A 200 -7.29 -25.14 13.74
N GLY A 201 -8.21 -26.10 13.59
CA GLY A 201 -9.05 -26.62 14.68
C GLY A 201 -10.42 -25.93 14.87
N ASP A 202 -10.75 -24.89 14.10
CA ASP A 202 -12.10 -24.28 14.13
C ASP A 202 -13.04 -24.94 13.11
N GLU A 203 -14.03 -25.70 13.58
CA GLU A 203 -15.00 -26.43 12.75
C GLU A 203 -16.32 -25.65 12.54
N SER A 204 -16.38 -24.36 12.87
CA SER A 204 -17.57 -23.52 12.65
C SER A 204 -17.87 -23.30 11.16
N TYR A 205 -19.14 -23.01 10.84
CA TYR A 205 -19.53 -22.66 9.46
C TYR A 205 -18.81 -21.40 8.97
N GLU A 206 -18.57 -20.45 9.87
CA GLU A 206 -17.87 -19.21 9.61
C GLU A 206 -16.40 -19.45 9.27
N ALA A 207 -15.73 -20.37 9.97
CA ALA A 207 -14.36 -20.75 9.66
C ALA A 207 -14.24 -21.38 8.26
N ASP A 208 -15.20 -22.22 7.85
CA ASP A 208 -15.23 -22.81 6.49
C ASP A 208 -15.47 -21.76 5.39
N ALA A 209 -16.36 -20.80 5.65
CA ALA A 209 -16.56 -19.67 4.75
C ALA A 209 -15.28 -18.85 4.60
N LEU A 210 -14.57 -18.58 5.71
CA LEU A 210 -13.32 -17.81 5.70
C LEU A 210 -12.17 -18.58 4.99
N ARG A 211 -12.09 -19.91 5.13
CA ARG A 211 -11.15 -20.75 4.35
C ARG A 211 -11.43 -20.69 2.84
N THR A 212 -12.72 -20.68 2.47
CA THR A 212 -13.13 -20.53 1.07
C THR A 212 -12.70 -19.17 0.50
N GLU A 213 -12.84 -18.12 1.31
CA GLU A 213 -12.40 -16.77 0.97
C GLU A 213 -10.87 -16.66 0.83
N ILE A 214 -10.10 -17.30 1.72
CA ILE A 214 -8.64 -17.39 1.62
C ILE A 214 -8.22 -18.10 0.33
N ALA A 215 -8.88 -19.22 0.00
CA ALA A 215 -8.61 -19.96 -1.23
C ALA A 215 -8.88 -19.12 -2.49
N ALA A 216 -9.99 -18.38 -2.51
CA ALA A 216 -10.32 -17.47 -3.61
C ALA A 216 -9.28 -16.35 -3.77
N LEU A 217 -8.87 -15.71 -2.66
CA LEU A 217 -7.82 -14.68 -2.70
C LEU A 217 -6.48 -15.21 -3.19
N ARG A 218 -6.09 -16.43 -2.80
CA ARG A 218 -4.88 -17.06 -3.32
C ARG A 218 -4.99 -17.37 -4.81
N GLU A 219 -6.17 -17.76 -5.29
CA GLU A 219 -6.42 -17.95 -6.72
C GLU A 219 -6.28 -16.65 -7.51
N GLU A 220 -6.82 -15.55 -6.98
CA GLU A 220 -6.66 -14.21 -7.56
C GLU A 220 -5.20 -13.75 -7.53
N LEU A 221 -4.50 -13.93 -6.40
CA LEU A 221 -3.08 -13.60 -6.25
C LEU A 221 -2.22 -14.38 -7.23
N ALA A 222 -2.52 -15.67 -7.43
CA ALA A 222 -1.85 -16.52 -8.42
C ALA A 222 -2.14 -16.13 -9.88
N ASN A 223 -3.04 -15.17 -10.13
CA ASN A 223 -3.33 -14.63 -11.45
C ASN A 223 -2.70 -13.26 -11.68
N ILE A 224 -2.17 -12.59 -10.66
CA ILE A 224 -1.55 -11.27 -10.80
C ILE A 224 -0.07 -11.41 -11.15
N VAL A 225 0.35 -10.75 -12.23
CA VAL A 225 1.76 -10.58 -12.56
C VAL A 225 2.31 -9.48 -11.66
N THR A 226 3.32 -9.80 -10.86
CA THR A 226 3.90 -8.82 -9.94
C THR A 226 4.68 -7.73 -10.71
N PRO A 227 4.82 -6.51 -10.17
CA PRO A 227 5.58 -5.44 -10.84
C PRO A 227 7.03 -5.79 -11.15
N SER A 228 7.66 -6.64 -10.32
CA SER A 228 9.02 -7.15 -10.55
C SER A 228 9.06 -8.12 -11.74
N GLU A 229 8.08 -9.03 -11.84
CA GLU A 229 7.95 -9.93 -13.00
C GLU A 229 7.65 -9.16 -14.29
N GLU A 230 6.79 -8.14 -14.22
CA GLU A 230 6.53 -7.25 -15.34
C GLU A 230 7.79 -6.47 -15.75
N ALA A 231 8.59 -6.00 -14.79
CA ALA A 231 9.89 -5.37 -15.06
C ALA A 231 10.87 -6.34 -15.75
N TYR A 232 10.91 -7.61 -15.36
CA TYR A 232 11.74 -8.62 -16.04
C TYR A 232 11.26 -8.90 -17.46
N VAL A 233 9.94 -9.00 -17.69
CA VAL A 233 9.35 -9.14 -19.03
C VAL A 233 9.73 -7.94 -19.91
N ARG A 234 9.57 -6.70 -19.41
CA ARG A 234 9.93 -5.48 -20.14
C ARG A 234 11.44 -5.38 -20.41
N SER A 235 12.28 -5.82 -19.48
CA SER A 235 13.74 -5.87 -19.67
C SER A 235 14.10 -6.83 -20.80
N ALA A 236 13.56 -8.06 -20.75
CA ALA A 236 13.83 -9.07 -21.79
C ALA A 236 13.31 -8.62 -23.17
N GLN A 237 12.14 -7.96 -23.23
CA GLN A 237 11.64 -7.35 -24.47
C GLN A 237 12.57 -6.26 -25.00
N ARG A 238 13.10 -5.39 -24.13
CA ARG A 238 14.05 -4.34 -24.52
C ARG A 238 15.36 -4.91 -25.04
N ASP A 239 15.84 -5.99 -24.44
CA ASP A 239 17.07 -6.68 -24.88
C ASP A 239 16.86 -7.33 -26.26
N VAL A 240 15.71 -7.98 -26.50
CA VAL A 240 15.34 -8.52 -27.83
C VAL A 240 15.23 -7.40 -28.86
N GLN A 241 14.60 -6.27 -28.51
CA GLN A 241 14.52 -5.11 -29.40
C GLN A 241 15.91 -4.53 -29.70
N SER A 242 16.81 -4.48 -28.72
CA SER A 242 18.19 -4.01 -28.94
C SER A 242 18.96 -4.90 -29.92
N VAL A 243 18.75 -6.22 -29.87
CA VAL A 243 19.30 -7.16 -30.87
C VAL A 243 18.73 -6.88 -32.26
N ARG A 244 17.43 -6.58 -32.36
CA ARG A 244 16.76 -6.23 -33.62
C ARG A 244 17.28 -4.93 -34.22
N ASP A 245 17.41 -3.88 -33.41
CA ASP A 245 17.96 -2.60 -33.83
C ASP A 245 19.42 -2.76 -34.32
N TYR A 246 20.20 -3.62 -33.66
CA TYR A 246 21.56 -3.95 -34.09
C TYR A 246 21.58 -4.69 -35.43
N ILE A 247 20.66 -5.62 -35.67
CA ILE A 247 20.51 -6.31 -36.96
C ILE A 247 20.22 -5.30 -38.08
N ASP A 248 19.31 -4.36 -37.83
CA ASP A 248 18.95 -3.32 -38.80
C ASP A 248 20.14 -2.38 -39.09
N GLN A 249 20.95 -2.04 -38.08
CA GLN A 249 22.17 -1.24 -38.25
C GLN A 249 23.29 -1.99 -38.99
N GLN A 250 23.37 -3.31 -38.83
CA GLN A 250 24.44 -4.14 -39.39
C GLN A 250 24.02 -4.88 -40.66
N ARG A 251 22.94 -4.44 -41.33
CA ARG A 251 22.32 -5.16 -42.46
C ARG A 251 23.29 -5.50 -43.59
N GLU A 252 24.30 -4.66 -43.84
CA GLU A 252 25.35 -4.88 -44.85
C GLU A 252 26.40 -5.94 -44.44
N PHE A 253 26.49 -6.27 -43.16
CA PHE A 253 27.47 -7.21 -42.59
C PHE A 253 26.86 -8.54 -42.12
N LEU A 254 25.53 -8.71 -42.23
CA LEU A 254 24.82 -9.89 -41.76
C LEU A 254 25.25 -11.19 -42.44
N ASP A 255 25.88 -11.15 -43.61
CA ASP A 255 26.40 -12.34 -44.29
C ASP A 255 27.71 -12.87 -43.67
N ARG A 256 28.34 -12.14 -42.75
CA ARG A 256 29.51 -12.62 -42.02
C ARG A 256 29.10 -13.60 -40.93
N GLY A 257 29.68 -14.80 -40.96
CA GLY A 257 29.39 -15.87 -39.99
C GLY A 257 29.55 -15.44 -38.53
N ASP A 258 30.59 -14.66 -38.23
CA ASP A 258 30.91 -14.20 -36.87
C ASP A 258 29.82 -13.30 -36.28
N THR A 259 29.21 -12.43 -37.10
CA THR A 259 28.12 -11.54 -36.68
C THR A 259 26.86 -12.33 -36.33
N LYS A 260 26.53 -13.36 -37.11
CA LYS A 260 25.40 -14.25 -36.81
C LYS A 260 25.62 -15.02 -35.52
N GLN A 261 26.83 -15.52 -35.29
CA GLN A 261 27.18 -16.28 -34.09
C GLN A 261 27.16 -15.40 -32.83
N TYR A 262 27.62 -14.15 -32.94
CA TYR A 262 27.49 -13.16 -31.87
C TYR A 262 26.03 -12.87 -31.53
N LEU A 263 25.19 -12.65 -32.53
CA LEU A 263 23.76 -12.36 -32.32
C LEU A 263 23.03 -13.55 -31.69
N ASP A 264 23.33 -14.78 -32.12
CA ASP A 264 22.77 -15.98 -31.50
C ASP A 264 23.16 -16.11 -30.02
N SER A 265 24.40 -15.78 -29.68
CA SER A 265 24.87 -15.75 -28.29
C SER A 265 24.13 -14.73 -27.43
N GLN A 266 23.86 -13.53 -27.96
CA GLN A 266 23.04 -12.53 -27.25
C GLN A 266 21.60 -13.01 -27.05
N LEU A 267 20.98 -13.60 -28.07
CA LEU A 267 19.62 -14.16 -27.96
C LEU A 267 19.57 -15.31 -26.94
N GLN A 268 20.59 -16.17 -26.91
CA GLN A 268 20.70 -17.25 -25.94
C GLN A 268 20.87 -16.72 -24.51
N LYS A 269 21.67 -15.66 -24.33
CA LYS A 269 21.82 -14.99 -23.04
C LYS A 269 20.48 -14.43 -22.51
N ILE A 270 19.64 -13.86 -23.40
CA ILE A 270 18.30 -13.38 -23.01
C ILE A 270 17.42 -14.54 -22.51
N ILE A 271 17.51 -15.72 -23.15
CA ILE A 271 16.79 -16.92 -22.71
C ILE A 271 17.29 -17.37 -21.33
N ASP A 272 18.61 -17.51 -21.19
CA ASP A 272 19.21 -18.14 -20.01
C ASP A 272 19.23 -17.22 -18.78
N GLU A 273 19.43 -15.92 -18.96
CA GLU A 273 19.56 -14.94 -17.87
C GLU A 273 18.31 -14.07 -17.68
N GLY A 274 17.63 -13.71 -18.77
CA GLY A 274 16.45 -12.84 -18.73
C GLY A 274 15.17 -13.61 -18.41
N LEU A 275 14.83 -14.58 -19.26
CA LEU A 275 13.59 -15.36 -19.12
C LEU A 275 13.60 -16.30 -17.92
N SER A 276 14.77 -16.77 -17.46
CA SER A 276 14.88 -17.60 -16.25
C SER A 276 14.48 -16.87 -14.95
N ARG A 277 14.48 -15.53 -14.95
CA ARG A 277 14.03 -14.70 -13.82
C ARG A 277 12.51 -14.60 -13.71
N ILE A 278 11.78 -14.91 -14.78
CA ILE A 278 10.30 -15.01 -14.76
C ILE A 278 9.93 -16.36 -14.16
N LYS A 279 9.65 -16.36 -12.85
CA LYS A 279 9.33 -17.56 -12.04
C LYS A 279 7.85 -17.69 -11.68
N HIS A 280 6.97 -16.98 -12.39
CA HIS A 280 5.54 -16.97 -12.09
C HIS A 280 4.96 -18.39 -12.09
N PRO A 281 4.34 -18.85 -10.98
CA PRO A 281 3.99 -20.27 -10.78
C PRO A 281 2.98 -20.85 -11.78
N ARG A 282 2.13 -20.01 -12.39
CA ARG A 282 1.12 -20.43 -13.37
C ARG A 282 1.27 -19.78 -14.75
N LYS A 283 1.81 -18.55 -14.81
CA LYS A 283 1.87 -17.76 -16.05
C LYS A 283 3.27 -17.64 -16.65
N ALA A 284 4.30 -18.26 -16.08
CA ALA A 284 5.67 -18.15 -16.59
C ALA A 284 5.76 -18.50 -18.08
N ASP A 285 5.15 -19.60 -18.51
CA ASP A 285 5.18 -20.01 -19.92
C ASP A 285 4.41 -19.04 -20.81
N GLN A 286 3.27 -18.54 -20.34
CA GLN A 286 2.44 -17.58 -21.06
C GLN A 286 3.16 -16.23 -21.25
N LEU A 287 3.93 -15.79 -20.25
CA LEU A 287 4.73 -14.56 -20.30
C LEU A 287 6.00 -14.71 -21.14
N LYS A 288 6.62 -15.91 -21.14
CA LYS A 288 7.82 -16.21 -21.95
C LYS A 288 7.51 -16.43 -23.42
N ALA A 289 6.34 -17.00 -23.73
CA ALA A 289 5.94 -17.39 -25.08
C ALA A 289 6.11 -16.30 -26.15
N PRO A 290 5.63 -15.05 -25.97
CA PRO A 290 5.80 -14.03 -27.00
C PRO A 290 7.26 -13.66 -27.24
N ILE A 291 8.09 -13.60 -26.19
CA ILE A 291 9.52 -13.30 -26.30
C ILE A 291 10.25 -14.45 -26.99
N LEU A 292 9.96 -15.69 -26.63
CA LEU A 292 10.52 -16.89 -27.29
C LEU A 292 10.12 -16.98 -28.76
N ALA A 293 8.88 -16.63 -29.10
CA ALA A 293 8.41 -16.57 -30.49
C ALA A 293 9.17 -15.50 -31.29
N GLU A 294 9.44 -14.34 -30.70
CA GLU A 294 10.21 -13.27 -31.34
C GLU A 294 11.69 -13.64 -31.50
N ILE A 295 12.32 -14.27 -30.51
CA ILE A 295 13.67 -14.82 -30.63
C ILE A 295 13.75 -15.88 -31.75
N ALA A 296 12.75 -16.76 -31.84
CA ALA A 296 12.66 -17.75 -32.92
C ALA A 296 12.52 -17.10 -34.30
N LEU A 297 11.73 -16.03 -34.41
CA LEU A 297 11.60 -15.24 -35.63
C LEU A 297 12.94 -14.60 -36.05
N ILE A 298 13.66 -14.00 -35.11
CA ILE A 298 14.98 -13.39 -35.36
C ILE A 298 15.99 -14.46 -35.81
N ARG A 299 16.06 -15.60 -35.12
CA ARG A 299 16.93 -16.73 -35.51
C ARG A 299 16.62 -17.22 -36.93
N SER A 300 15.34 -17.30 -37.28
CA SER A 300 14.91 -17.66 -38.63
C SER A 300 15.34 -16.63 -39.68
N GLN A 301 15.22 -15.33 -39.40
CA GLN A 301 15.64 -14.27 -40.32
C GLN A 301 17.16 -14.28 -40.59
N LEU A 302 17.94 -14.67 -39.59
CA LEU A 302 19.40 -14.78 -39.70
C LEU A 302 19.87 -16.06 -40.39
N ASN A 303 18.96 -16.99 -40.75
CA ASN A 303 19.28 -18.34 -41.21
C ASN A 303 20.18 -19.10 -40.21
N ILE A 304 19.98 -18.88 -38.91
CA ILE A 304 20.66 -19.64 -37.87
C ILE A 304 19.91 -20.97 -37.70
N THR A 305 20.42 -21.99 -38.38
CA THR A 305 19.95 -23.37 -38.13
C THR A 305 20.52 -23.79 -36.78
N THR A 306 19.67 -24.13 -35.80
CA THR A 306 20.11 -24.66 -34.51
C THR A 306 20.79 -26.00 -34.72
N VAL A 307 22.11 -25.98 -34.93
CA VAL A 307 22.95 -27.17 -34.98
C VAL A 307 23.45 -27.43 -33.56
N THR A 308 22.99 -28.51 -32.94
CA THR A 308 23.54 -29.03 -31.69
C THR A 308 25.06 -29.22 -31.86
N PRO A 309 25.92 -28.52 -31.12
CA PRO A 309 27.35 -28.51 -31.44
C PRO A 309 28.02 -29.82 -31.00
N ALA A 310 28.66 -30.49 -31.96
CA ALA A 310 29.72 -31.44 -31.70
C ALA A 310 31.05 -30.67 -31.55
N SER A 311 31.73 -30.93 -30.43
CA SER A 311 33.08 -30.44 -30.13
C SER A 311 34.08 -30.81 -31.22
N ASN A 312 34.79 -29.84 -31.82
CA ASN A 312 36.26 -29.89 -31.92
C ASN A 312 36.94 -28.67 -32.59
N SER A 313 38.05 -28.30 -31.94
CA SER A 313 39.36 -27.77 -32.39
C SER A 313 39.49 -26.67 -33.46
N GLN A 314 40.17 -25.60 -33.04
CA GLN A 314 40.82 -24.56 -33.87
C GLN A 314 41.91 -25.13 -34.81
N PRO A 315 42.16 -24.43 -35.93
CA PRO A 315 43.50 -24.35 -36.50
C PRO A 315 44.06 -22.91 -36.58
N GLN A 316 45.38 -22.87 -36.54
CA GLN A 316 46.27 -21.71 -36.45
C GLN A 316 46.34 -20.86 -37.73
N SER A 317 46.65 -19.59 -37.51
CA SER A 317 46.94 -18.54 -38.49
C SER A 317 48.25 -18.77 -39.27
N HIS A 318 48.19 -18.59 -40.59
CA HIS A 318 49.34 -18.26 -41.43
C HIS A 318 49.00 -17.02 -42.26
N SER A 319 49.84 -16.00 -42.22
CA SER A 319 49.97 -15.04 -43.32
C SER A 319 51.34 -14.36 -43.28
N ASP A 320 52.21 -14.78 -44.20
CA ASP A 320 53.44 -14.10 -44.62
C ASP A 320 53.32 -13.90 -46.14
N TRP A 321 53.10 -12.67 -46.63
CA TRP A 321 53.29 -12.33 -48.05
C TRP A 321 53.78 -10.88 -48.18
N ALA A 322 55.06 -10.72 -48.51
CA ALA A 322 55.64 -9.53 -49.10
C ALA A 322 56.50 -9.95 -50.29
N GLN A 323 56.16 -9.47 -51.50
CA GLN A 323 56.99 -9.62 -52.69
C GLN A 323 57.29 -8.26 -53.32
N ALA A 324 58.58 -7.99 -53.46
CA ALA A 324 59.18 -6.84 -54.10
C ALA A 324 59.32 -7.06 -55.62
N TRP A 325 59.14 -5.99 -56.40
CA TRP A 325 59.48 -5.93 -57.83
C TRP A 325 60.83 -5.21 -58.02
N PRO A 326 61.74 -5.67 -58.89
CA PRO A 326 62.98 -4.95 -59.17
C PRO A 326 62.84 -4.00 -60.37
N ARG A 327 63.36 -2.77 -60.20
CA ARG A 327 63.61 -1.78 -61.26
C ARG A 327 64.95 -2.08 -61.94
N SER A 328 64.94 -2.22 -63.26
CA SER A 328 66.13 -2.17 -64.12
C SER A 328 66.45 -0.72 -64.51
N GLN A 329 67.68 -0.27 -64.22
CA GLN A 329 68.25 0.96 -64.76
C GLN A 329 69.18 0.61 -65.92
N SER A 330 69.05 1.31 -67.04
CA SER A 330 70.08 1.41 -68.07
C SER A 330 70.30 2.88 -68.46
N THR A 331 71.57 3.21 -68.65
CA THR A 331 72.15 4.53 -68.91
C THR A 331 71.97 4.97 -70.38
N PRO A 332 71.85 6.28 -70.69
CA PRO A 332 71.85 6.75 -72.07
C PRO A 332 73.28 6.99 -72.59
N GLN A 333 73.58 6.43 -73.75
CA GLN A 333 74.74 6.79 -74.57
C GLN A 333 74.41 7.98 -75.50
N THR A 334 75.43 8.79 -75.72
CA THR A 334 75.50 10.01 -76.53
C THR A 334 75.05 9.80 -77.99
N PRO A 335 74.28 10.71 -78.62
CA PRO A 335 73.92 10.58 -80.03
C PRO A 335 75.10 10.95 -80.94
N ARG A 336 75.36 10.08 -81.94
CA ARG A 336 76.12 10.42 -83.14
C ARG A 336 75.26 11.29 -84.04
N HIS A 337 75.82 12.41 -84.47
CA HIS A 337 75.24 13.30 -85.47
C HIS A 337 75.06 12.54 -86.79
N VAL A 338 73.81 12.24 -87.16
CA VAL A 338 73.46 11.66 -88.47
C VAL A 338 73.00 12.80 -89.38
N ASP A 339 73.59 12.83 -90.57
CA ASP A 339 73.30 13.80 -91.62
C ASP A 339 71.86 13.60 -92.14
N VAL A 340 71.07 14.67 -92.09
CA VAL A 340 69.60 14.69 -92.29
C VAL A 340 69.22 14.66 -93.78
N SER A 341 70.20 14.47 -94.67
CA SER A 341 70.02 14.61 -96.12
C SER A 341 69.47 13.37 -96.84
N THR A 342 69.09 12.30 -96.13
CA THR A 342 68.53 11.06 -96.71
C THR A 342 67.14 10.65 -96.18
N LEU A 343 66.42 11.57 -95.52
CA LEU A 343 65.04 11.32 -95.08
C LEU A 343 64.04 11.35 -96.25
N SER A 344 63.14 10.36 -96.30
CA SER A 344 61.98 10.40 -97.18
C SER A 344 61.11 11.61 -96.85
N PHE A 345 60.52 12.26 -97.86
CA PHE A 345 59.60 13.38 -97.68
C PHE A 345 58.46 13.03 -96.70
N ASP A 346 57.96 11.80 -96.75
CA ASP A 346 56.88 11.32 -95.87
C ASP A 346 57.34 11.22 -94.40
N ASP A 347 58.58 10.80 -94.15
CA ASP A 347 59.14 10.75 -92.79
C ASP A 347 59.38 12.16 -92.25
N GLN A 348 59.83 13.09 -93.10
CA GLN A 348 60.00 14.50 -92.72
C GLN A 348 58.66 15.16 -92.37
N ASP A 349 57.59 14.92 -93.14
CA ASP A 349 56.25 15.43 -92.83
C ASP A 349 55.70 14.83 -91.53
N ARG A 350 55.86 13.52 -91.33
CA ARG A 350 55.48 12.84 -90.07
C ARG A 350 56.22 13.40 -88.86
N LEU A 351 57.53 13.59 -88.95
CA LEU A 351 58.34 14.21 -87.89
C LEU A 351 57.88 15.64 -87.59
N ASN A 352 57.56 16.44 -88.61
CA ASN A 352 57.06 17.81 -88.43
C ASN A 352 55.66 17.86 -87.80
N ARG A 353 54.78 16.90 -88.11
CA ARG A 353 53.46 16.79 -87.46
C ARG A 353 53.60 16.35 -86.00
N ALA A 354 54.45 15.35 -85.72
CA ALA A 354 54.73 14.90 -84.36
C ALA A 354 55.32 16.03 -83.50
N LYS A 355 56.27 16.81 -84.05
CA LYS A 355 56.83 18.01 -83.38
C LYS A 355 55.77 19.07 -83.07
N ARG A 356 54.78 19.25 -83.95
CA ARG A 356 53.65 20.16 -83.68
C ARG A 356 52.78 19.66 -82.53
N SER A 357 52.44 18.38 -82.51
CA SER A 357 51.69 17.76 -81.39
C SER A 357 52.46 17.86 -80.06
N ILE A 358 53.77 17.66 -80.09
CA ILE A 358 54.67 17.81 -78.92
C ILE A 358 54.76 19.26 -78.46
N GLY A 359 54.90 20.22 -79.37
CA GLY A 359 54.88 21.65 -79.04
C GLY A 359 53.56 22.07 -78.39
N GLN A 360 52.43 21.54 -78.87
CA GLN A 360 51.13 21.74 -78.25
C GLN A 360 51.03 21.07 -76.86
N ALA A 361 51.55 19.85 -76.71
CA ALA A 361 51.61 19.14 -75.43
C ALA A 361 52.44 19.92 -74.40
N ARG A 362 53.61 20.44 -74.80
CA ARG A 362 54.45 21.32 -73.97
C ARG A 362 53.70 22.57 -73.53
N ASN A 363 53.09 23.31 -74.47
CA ASN A 363 52.31 24.51 -74.14
C ASN A 363 51.16 24.20 -73.16
N ASN A 364 50.51 23.05 -73.32
CA ASN A 364 49.46 22.60 -72.42
C ASN A 364 50.00 22.29 -71.01
N ILE A 365 51.15 21.61 -70.90
CA ILE A 365 51.83 21.35 -69.62
C ILE A 365 52.26 22.67 -68.95
N GLU A 366 52.91 23.57 -69.70
CA GLU A 366 53.37 24.87 -69.19
C GLU A 366 52.20 25.76 -68.73
N SER A 367 51.07 25.72 -69.45
CA SER A 367 49.83 26.41 -69.06
C SER A 367 48.98 25.64 -68.05
N ARG A 368 49.49 24.51 -67.52
CA ARG A 368 48.83 23.62 -66.54
C ARG A 368 47.52 22.98 -67.02
N ARG A 369 47.27 22.98 -68.33
CA ARG A 369 46.14 22.27 -68.95
C ARG A 369 46.54 20.82 -69.23
N THR A 370 46.35 19.95 -68.26
CA THR A 370 46.81 18.55 -68.36
C THR A 370 45.84 17.63 -69.13
N GLU A 371 44.64 18.12 -69.43
CA GLU A 371 43.60 17.43 -70.20
C GLU A 371 44.01 17.28 -71.68
N GLY A 372 43.91 16.06 -72.22
CA GLY A 372 44.23 15.77 -73.61
C GLY A 372 45.73 15.72 -73.97
N VAL A 373 46.64 16.01 -73.03
CA VAL A 373 48.10 15.95 -73.27
C VAL A 373 48.57 14.53 -73.63
N GLU A 374 48.03 13.50 -72.98
CA GLU A 374 48.34 12.09 -73.34
C GLU A 374 47.86 11.72 -74.74
N ASN A 375 46.75 12.29 -75.21
CA ASN A 375 46.28 12.07 -76.57
C ASN A 375 47.27 12.70 -77.56
N LEU A 376 47.83 13.87 -77.25
CA LEU A 376 48.87 14.49 -78.07
C LEU A 376 50.16 13.66 -78.09
N PHE A 377 50.54 13.04 -76.96
CA PHE A 377 51.65 12.08 -76.93
C PHE A 377 51.37 10.82 -77.73
N PHE A 378 50.17 10.26 -77.61
CA PHE A 378 49.72 9.10 -78.38
C PHE A 378 49.73 9.39 -79.88
N ASP A 379 49.18 10.53 -80.30
CA ASP A 379 49.17 10.98 -81.70
C ASP A 379 50.60 11.18 -82.23
N ALA A 380 51.47 11.84 -81.45
CA ALA A 380 52.87 12.01 -81.81
C ALA A 380 53.60 10.66 -81.94
N THR A 381 53.34 9.71 -81.04
CA THR A 381 53.91 8.35 -81.05
C THR A 381 53.46 7.56 -82.28
N ASN A 382 52.18 7.65 -82.64
CA ASN A 382 51.64 6.97 -83.84
C ASN A 382 52.19 7.57 -85.13
N LEU A 383 52.35 8.89 -85.19
CA LEU A 383 52.91 9.58 -86.36
C LEU A 383 54.37 9.17 -86.62
N ILE A 384 55.17 8.96 -85.57
CA ILE A 384 56.60 8.57 -85.69
C ILE A 384 56.84 7.07 -85.69
N ALA A 385 55.84 6.24 -85.39
CA ALA A 385 55.96 4.77 -85.38
C ALA A 385 56.65 4.18 -86.64
N PRO A 386 56.30 4.61 -87.88
CA PRO A 386 56.92 4.10 -89.11
C PRO A 386 58.28 4.73 -89.46
N VAL A 387 58.73 5.74 -88.72
CA VAL A 387 60.03 6.42 -88.96
C VAL A 387 61.16 5.56 -88.37
N SER A 388 62.34 5.57 -89.00
CA SER A 388 63.49 4.82 -88.50
C SER A 388 63.90 5.29 -87.09
N ASP A 389 64.39 4.36 -86.26
CA ASP A 389 64.75 4.65 -84.87
C ASP A 389 65.82 5.74 -84.73
N VAL A 390 66.69 5.86 -85.75
CA VAL A 390 67.75 6.87 -85.83
C VAL A 390 67.19 8.30 -85.90
N HIS A 391 66.00 8.49 -86.48
CA HIS A 391 65.41 9.81 -86.68
C HIS A 391 64.30 10.17 -85.70
N LYS A 392 63.74 9.19 -84.97
CA LYS A 392 62.69 9.44 -83.97
C LYS A 392 63.17 9.40 -82.51
N SER A 393 64.41 9.00 -82.24
CA SER A 393 64.95 8.87 -80.86
C SER A 393 64.79 10.14 -80.03
N ASP A 394 65.08 11.29 -80.63
CA ASP A 394 65.04 12.59 -79.93
C ASP A 394 63.59 12.98 -79.59
N ILE A 395 62.65 12.67 -80.47
CA ILE A 395 61.22 12.89 -80.28
C ILE A 395 60.67 11.98 -79.19
N VAL A 396 61.08 10.70 -79.16
CA VAL A 396 60.69 9.76 -78.09
C VAL A 396 61.24 10.21 -76.73
N ALA A 397 62.50 10.65 -76.68
CA ALA A 397 63.10 11.19 -75.47
C ALA A 397 62.39 12.47 -74.99
N GLU A 398 61.99 13.35 -75.92
CA GLU A 398 61.22 14.56 -75.62
C GLU A 398 59.81 14.22 -75.10
N ILE A 399 59.11 13.24 -75.70
CA ILE A 399 57.82 12.75 -75.19
C ILE A 399 57.97 12.20 -73.77
N GLU A 400 59.00 11.41 -73.50
CA GLU A 400 59.23 10.83 -72.18
C GLU A 400 59.57 11.89 -71.12
N GLN A 401 60.35 12.91 -71.49
CA GLN A 401 60.59 14.05 -70.62
C GLN A 401 59.31 14.84 -70.36
N LEU A 402 58.52 15.10 -71.40
CA LEU A 402 57.23 15.81 -71.25
C LEU A 402 56.20 14.98 -70.48
N ARG A 403 56.25 13.64 -70.50
CA ARG A 403 55.45 12.79 -69.60
C ARG A 403 55.85 12.99 -68.14
N LYS A 404 57.15 13.05 -67.83
CA LYS A 404 57.63 13.38 -66.48
C LYS A 404 57.20 14.79 -66.07
N ASP A 405 57.30 15.76 -66.98
CA ASP A 405 56.87 17.14 -66.72
C ASP A 405 55.34 17.22 -66.54
N LEU A 406 54.58 16.41 -67.28
CA LEU A 406 53.12 16.27 -67.13
C LEU A 406 52.76 15.65 -65.79
N GLU A 407 53.42 14.57 -65.37
CA GLU A 407 53.22 13.95 -64.05
C GLU A 407 53.57 14.92 -62.93
N ALA A 408 54.70 15.64 -63.04
CA ALA A 408 55.07 16.68 -62.08
C ALA A 408 54.04 17.80 -62.03
N THR A 409 53.51 18.22 -63.18
CA THR A 409 52.46 19.26 -63.27
C THR A 409 51.12 18.77 -62.70
N ARG A 410 50.73 17.52 -62.97
CA ARG A 410 49.53 16.88 -62.39
C ARG A 410 49.65 16.76 -60.88
N LEU A 411 50.82 16.35 -60.38
CA LEU A 411 51.10 16.28 -58.95
C LEU A 411 51.02 17.68 -58.32
N ALA A 412 51.67 18.68 -58.91
CA ALA A 412 51.64 20.06 -58.42
C ALA A 412 50.21 20.65 -58.39
N GLU A 413 49.40 20.38 -59.42
CA GLU A 413 48.01 20.82 -59.48
C GLU A 413 47.12 20.07 -58.49
N SER A 414 47.30 18.75 -58.35
CA SER A 414 46.62 17.93 -57.33
C SER A 414 46.94 18.44 -55.92
N THR A 415 48.23 18.72 -55.63
CA THR A 415 48.67 19.32 -54.38
C THR A 415 47.97 20.66 -54.15
N ARG A 416 47.95 21.55 -55.16
CA ARG A 416 47.29 22.86 -55.06
C ARG A 416 45.79 22.75 -54.74
N VAL A 417 45.09 21.83 -55.40
CA VAL A 417 43.65 21.62 -55.17
C VAL A 417 43.40 21.03 -53.79
N ILE A 418 44.19 20.04 -53.37
CA ILE A 418 44.07 19.43 -52.04
C ILE A 418 44.37 20.44 -50.94
N THR A 419 45.47 21.19 -51.02
CA THR A 419 45.80 22.20 -50.01
C THR A 419 44.75 23.30 -49.96
N GLY A 420 44.28 23.80 -51.11
CA GLY A 420 43.20 24.80 -51.13
C GLY A 420 41.88 24.30 -50.55
N ASP A 421 41.58 23.00 -50.64
CA ASP A 421 40.40 22.41 -50.00
C ASP A 421 40.57 22.25 -48.49
N LEU A 422 41.75 21.78 -48.05
CA LEU A 422 42.09 21.64 -46.63
C LEU A 422 42.16 23.01 -45.94
N ASP A 423 42.76 24.02 -46.55
CA ASP A 423 42.82 25.39 -46.03
C ASP A 423 41.42 25.98 -45.85
N ARG A 424 40.52 25.81 -46.82
CA ARG A 424 39.13 26.28 -46.69
C ARG A 424 38.41 25.58 -45.53
N LYS A 425 38.57 24.26 -45.40
CA LYS A 425 37.97 23.50 -44.31
C LYS A 425 38.54 23.88 -42.95
N LEU A 426 39.85 24.09 -42.87
CA LEU A 426 40.51 24.54 -41.65
C LEU A 426 40.08 25.95 -41.27
N GLN A 427 39.94 26.86 -42.24
CA GLN A 427 39.38 28.20 -42.02
C GLN A 427 37.94 28.13 -41.50
N SER A 428 37.12 27.20 -42.00
CA SER A 428 35.78 26.96 -41.42
C SER A 428 35.86 26.53 -39.95
N ILE A 429 36.79 25.62 -39.60
CA ILE A 429 37.01 25.24 -38.19
C ILE A 429 37.44 26.46 -37.37
N GLU A 430 38.38 27.27 -37.85
CA GLU A 430 38.85 28.48 -37.18
C GLU A 430 37.71 29.49 -36.93
N MET A 431 36.80 29.66 -37.90
CA MET A 431 35.62 30.50 -37.74
C MET A 431 34.59 29.94 -36.76
N ASP A 432 34.52 28.61 -36.65
CA ASP A 432 33.55 27.92 -35.80
C ASP A 432 34.04 27.72 -34.35
N ILE A 433 35.24 28.20 -33.98
CA ILE A 433 35.80 28.09 -32.61
C ILE A 433 34.81 28.57 -31.54
N GLU A 434 34.03 29.63 -31.84
CA GLU A 434 33.06 30.22 -30.93
C GLU A 434 31.71 29.48 -30.87
N ALA A 435 31.51 28.47 -31.74
CA ALA A 435 30.26 27.73 -31.88
C ALA A 435 30.53 26.22 -31.75
N PRO A 436 30.55 25.67 -30.51
CA PRO A 436 31.04 24.31 -30.24
C PRO A 436 30.34 23.21 -31.06
N ASP A 437 29.03 23.34 -31.25
CA ASP A 437 28.25 22.40 -32.07
C ASP A 437 28.70 22.42 -33.53
N ARG A 438 28.94 23.61 -34.10
CA ARG A 438 29.42 23.77 -35.49
C ARG A 438 30.87 23.33 -35.62
N LEU A 439 31.71 23.66 -34.64
CA LEU A 439 33.12 23.26 -34.57
C LEU A 439 33.24 21.74 -34.75
N ARG A 440 32.42 20.96 -34.04
CA ARG A 440 32.42 19.49 -34.15
C ARG A 440 32.14 19.02 -35.58
N TYR A 441 31.15 19.59 -36.25
CA TYR A 441 30.85 19.25 -37.65
C TYR A 441 31.98 19.63 -38.60
N SER A 442 32.55 20.82 -38.43
CA SER A 442 33.66 21.31 -39.26
C SER A 442 34.93 20.47 -39.07
N VAL A 443 35.23 20.03 -37.83
CA VAL A 443 36.34 19.11 -37.52
C VAL A 443 36.13 17.76 -38.20
N ILE A 444 34.95 17.16 -38.09
CA ILE A 444 34.63 15.88 -38.77
C ILE A 444 34.80 16.04 -40.28
N SER A 445 34.30 17.14 -40.84
CA SER A 445 34.40 17.41 -42.29
C SER A 445 35.84 17.59 -42.77
N PHE A 446 36.71 18.19 -41.94
CA PHE A 446 38.14 18.27 -42.21
C PHE A 446 38.82 16.91 -42.11
N GLN A 447 38.61 16.18 -41.02
CA GLN A 447 39.20 14.85 -40.80
C GLN A 447 38.83 13.88 -41.93
N GLN A 448 37.54 13.82 -42.29
CA GLN A 448 37.07 13.01 -43.42
C GLN A 448 37.77 13.34 -44.73
N ARG A 449 38.12 14.60 -44.98
CA ARG A 449 38.88 14.99 -46.17
C ARG A 449 40.37 14.65 -46.03
N PHE A 450 40.94 14.98 -44.88
CA PHE A 450 42.35 14.83 -44.55
C PHE A 450 42.80 13.36 -44.56
N GLU A 451 41.92 12.44 -44.17
CA GLU A 451 42.19 11.00 -44.14
C GLU A 451 42.05 10.30 -45.50
N ARG A 452 41.55 10.97 -46.54
CA ARG A 452 41.41 10.36 -47.87
C ARG A 452 42.77 10.01 -48.45
N GLU A 453 42.82 8.88 -49.17
CA GLU A 453 44.07 8.32 -49.68
C GLU A 453 44.78 9.23 -50.70
N ASP A 454 44.02 10.01 -51.48
CA ASP A 454 44.57 11.00 -52.42
C ASP A 454 45.38 12.09 -51.69
N VAL A 455 44.93 12.52 -50.51
CA VAL A 455 45.64 13.49 -49.67
C VAL A 455 46.95 12.90 -49.15
N ARG A 456 46.90 11.68 -48.60
CA ARG A 456 48.09 10.99 -48.07
C ARG A 456 49.16 10.69 -49.13
N ARG A 457 48.75 10.39 -50.36
CA ARG A 457 49.69 10.12 -51.48
C ARG A 457 50.26 11.38 -52.10
N THR A 458 49.51 12.49 -52.08
CA THR A 458 49.87 13.72 -52.80
C THR A 458 50.69 14.68 -51.93
N LEU A 459 50.35 14.82 -50.65
CA LEU A 459 51.05 15.74 -49.75
C LEU A 459 52.40 15.16 -49.29
N THR A 460 53.38 16.04 -49.12
CA THR A 460 54.64 15.65 -48.49
C THR A 460 54.43 15.42 -46.98
N PRO A 461 55.25 14.59 -46.32
CA PRO A 461 55.13 14.34 -44.88
C PRO A 461 55.23 15.61 -44.02
N ASP A 462 55.94 16.63 -44.47
CA ASP A 462 56.08 17.90 -43.74
C ASP A 462 54.80 18.73 -43.83
N VAL A 463 54.19 18.83 -45.02
CA VAL A 463 52.92 19.53 -45.21
C VAL A 463 51.79 18.82 -44.49
N TYR A 464 51.76 17.49 -44.52
CA TYR A 464 50.76 16.71 -43.78
C TYR A 464 50.87 16.98 -42.27
N ARG A 465 52.07 16.93 -41.70
CA ARG A 465 52.32 17.25 -40.28
C ARG A 465 51.97 18.70 -39.91
N ASP A 466 52.20 19.66 -40.82
CA ASP A 466 51.77 21.05 -40.61
C ASP A 466 50.25 21.16 -40.43
N TYR A 467 49.47 20.49 -41.29
CA TYR A 467 48.01 20.44 -41.13
C TYR A 467 47.57 19.72 -39.85
N GLU A 468 48.24 18.64 -39.43
CA GLU A 468 47.97 18.00 -38.13
C GLU A 468 48.21 18.97 -36.97
N HIS A 469 49.33 19.68 -36.98
CA HIS A 469 49.65 20.69 -35.97
C HIS A 469 48.64 21.85 -35.97
N ARG A 470 48.26 22.36 -37.14
CA ARG A 470 47.26 23.43 -37.24
C ARG A 470 45.90 22.96 -36.72
N LEU A 471 45.44 21.76 -37.10
CA LEU A 471 44.21 21.18 -36.55
C LEU A 471 44.29 21.05 -35.02
N ALA A 472 45.39 20.53 -34.49
CA ALA A 472 45.59 20.39 -33.05
C ALA A 472 45.56 21.75 -32.32
N ASN A 473 46.16 22.79 -32.89
CA ASN A 473 46.13 24.15 -32.35
C ASN A 473 44.69 24.71 -32.32
N VAL A 474 43.93 24.52 -33.40
CA VAL A 474 42.55 25.00 -33.48
C VAL A 474 41.63 24.22 -32.53
N LEU A 475 41.82 22.91 -32.40
CA LEU A 475 41.09 22.08 -31.42
C LEU A 475 41.41 22.51 -29.98
N SER A 476 42.68 22.82 -29.69
CA SER A 476 43.10 23.35 -28.39
C SER A 476 42.46 24.71 -28.10
N ALA A 477 42.43 25.61 -29.08
CA ALA A 477 41.75 26.91 -28.97
C ALA A 477 40.24 26.76 -28.77
N GLY A 478 39.60 25.85 -29.50
CA GLY A 478 38.20 25.48 -29.33
C GLY A 478 37.90 24.97 -27.92
N ALA A 479 38.70 24.01 -27.43
CA ALA A 479 38.57 23.50 -26.07
C ALA A 479 38.75 24.59 -25.01
N ALA A 480 39.71 25.50 -25.18
CA ALA A 480 39.91 26.64 -24.30
C ALA A 480 38.71 27.61 -24.31
N HIS A 481 38.11 27.85 -25.48
CA HIS A 481 36.90 28.67 -25.60
C HIS A 481 35.70 28.00 -24.91
N VAL A 482 35.43 26.72 -25.19
CA VAL A 482 34.37 25.94 -24.50
C VAL A 482 34.56 25.99 -23.00
N LYS A 483 35.80 25.82 -22.53
CA LYS A 483 36.14 25.90 -21.12
C LYS A 483 35.79 27.26 -20.52
N SER A 484 36.23 28.34 -21.15
CA SER A 484 35.93 29.71 -20.73
C SER A 484 34.41 29.98 -20.66
N GLU A 485 33.68 29.67 -21.72
CA GLU A 485 32.21 29.84 -21.77
C GLU A 485 31.49 29.01 -20.70
N THR A 486 31.90 27.75 -20.54
CA THR A 486 31.33 26.85 -19.52
C THR A 486 31.53 27.41 -18.12
N LEU A 487 32.75 27.86 -17.80
CA LEU A 487 33.05 28.46 -16.50
C LEU A 487 32.32 29.78 -16.29
N ASN A 488 32.18 30.61 -17.33
CA ASN A 488 31.41 31.86 -17.28
C ASN A 488 29.92 31.64 -16.99
N ARG A 489 29.36 30.48 -17.37
CA ARG A 489 27.97 30.10 -17.07
C ARG A 489 27.82 29.38 -15.73
N ALA A 490 28.78 28.52 -15.39
CA ALA A 490 28.77 27.74 -14.15
C ALA A 490 29.04 28.61 -12.91
N ASN A 491 30.06 29.48 -12.95
CA ASN A 491 30.51 30.25 -11.79
C ASN A 491 29.41 31.18 -11.21
N PRO A 492 28.60 31.91 -12.00
CA PRO A 492 27.51 32.72 -11.45
C PRO A 492 26.40 31.87 -10.80
N ALA A 493 26.15 30.65 -11.27
CA ALA A 493 25.19 29.75 -10.62
C ALA A 493 25.76 29.18 -9.31
N LEU A 494 27.04 28.83 -9.29
CA LEU A 494 27.75 28.38 -8.09
C LEU A 494 27.82 29.48 -7.03
N GLN A 495 28.14 30.72 -7.41
CA GLN A 495 28.16 31.86 -6.49
C GLN A 495 26.79 32.12 -5.89
N ARG A 496 25.70 32.10 -6.69
CA ARG A 496 24.33 32.26 -6.18
C ARG A 496 23.96 31.16 -5.17
N LEU A 497 24.42 29.94 -5.40
CA LEU A 497 24.22 28.82 -4.49
C LEU A 497 24.98 29.04 -3.17
N GLN A 498 26.24 29.48 -3.24
CA GLN A 498 27.05 29.85 -2.07
C GLN A 498 26.45 31.02 -1.28
N ASP A 499 25.99 32.08 -1.96
CA ASP A 499 25.37 33.24 -1.35
C ASP A 499 24.08 32.86 -0.60
N LYS A 500 23.25 31.99 -1.18
CA LYS A 500 22.04 31.47 -0.51
C LYS A 500 22.37 30.63 0.73
N LEU A 501 23.55 30.01 0.78
CA LEU A 501 24.01 29.17 1.89
C LEU A 501 24.94 29.92 2.86
N ALA A 502 25.16 31.22 2.68
CA ALA A 502 25.91 32.05 3.61
C ALA A 502 25.24 32.10 5.00
N THR A 503 23.93 31.88 5.06
CA THR A 503 23.12 31.69 6.27
C THR A 503 22.26 30.43 6.12
N ASN A 504 21.76 29.86 7.22
CA ASN A 504 20.84 28.73 7.15
C ASN A 504 19.53 29.16 6.43
N PRO A 505 19.27 28.70 5.20
CA PRO A 505 18.12 29.17 4.42
C PRO A 505 16.82 28.48 4.82
N PHE A 506 16.88 27.47 5.70
CA PHE A 506 15.71 26.75 6.21
C PHE A 506 15.22 27.33 7.54
N GLN A 507 15.96 28.24 8.15
CA GLN A 507 15.63 28.80 9.45
C GLN A 507 14.21 29.41 9.48
N ASP A 508 13.43 29.03 10.50
CA ASP A 508 12.07 29.52 10.76
C ASP A 508 11.04 29.30 9.62
N LEU A 509 11.36 28.47 8.62
CA LEU A 509 10.46 28.17 7.52
C LEU A 509 9.44 27.09 7.89
N GLN A 510 8.23 27.22 7.33
CA GLN A 510 7.27 26.12 7.34
C GLN A 510 7.69 25.00 6.39
N GLN A 511 7.17 23.79 6.58
CA GLN A 511 7.54 22.60 5.78
C GLN A 511 7.42 22.82 4.27
N TYR A 512 6.34 23.49 3.81
CA TYR A 512 6.18 23.80 2.40
C TYR A 512 7.26 24.74 1.87
N GLU A 513 7.63 25.77 2.63
CA GLU A 513 8.64 26.75 2.24
C GLU A 513 10.05 26.16 2.27
N ALA A 514 10.35 25.33 3.28
CA ALA A 514 11.61 24.58 3.37
C ALA A 514 11.79 23.65 2.16
N ASN A 515 10.75 22.92 1.76
CA ASN A 515 10.78 22.07 0.56
C ASN A 515 10.99 22.88 -0.74
N ARG A 516 10.41 24.09 -0.81
CA ARG A 516 10.64 25.00 -1.94
C ARG A 516 12.09 25.46 -1.99
N VAL A 517 12.66 25.84 -0.85
CA VAL A 517 14.07 26.24 -0.74
C VAL A 517 15.01 25.09 -1.11
N ASP A 518 14.77 23.86 -0.63
CA ASP A 518 15.55 22.67 -1.04
C ASP A 518 15.48 22.45 -2.55
N SER A 519 14.28 22.56 -3.14
CA SER A 519 14.09 22.43 -4.59
C SER A 519 14.84 23.51 -5.38
N ASP A 520 14.81 24.75 -4.91
CA ASP A 520 15.56 25.86 -5.52
C ASP A 520 17.08 25.61 -5.48
N LEU A 521 17.61 25.15 -4.33
CA LEU A 521 19.04 24.85 -4.15
C LEU A 521 19.47 23.70 -5.07
N ARG A 522 18.66 22.64 -5.19
CA ARG A 522 18.90 21.54 -6.14
C ARG A 522 18.86 22.01 -7.59
N GLY A 523 17.95 22.91 -7.93
CA GLY A 523 17.86 23.52 -9.26
C GLY A 523 19.14 24.29 -9.63
N MET A 524 19.66 25.09 -8.70
CA MET A 524 20.92 25.83 -8.89
C MET A 524 22.11 24.89 -9.03
N ARG A 525 22.20 23.86 -8.18
CA ARG A 525 23.24 22.82 -8.29
C ARG A 525 23.18 22.11 -9.64
N TRP A 526 22.00 21.65 -10.07
CA TRP A 526 21.84 20.97 -11.34
C TRP A 526 22.28 21.84 -12.52
N GLN A 527 22.03 23.16 -12.45
CA GLN A 527 22.52 24.11 -13.44
C GLN A 527 24.07 24.11 -13.50
N VAL A 528 24.76 24.17 -12.35
CA VAL A 528 26.23 24.09 -12.31
C VAL A 528 26.73 22.77 -12.89
N GLU A 529 26.17 21.65 -12.45
CA GLU A 529 26.55 20.31 -12.92
C GLU A 529 26.35 20.14 -14.43
N LYS A 530 25.25 20.66 -14.97
CA LYS A 530 24.94 20.60 -16.40
C LYS A 530 25.99 21.33 -17.23
N GLU A 531 26.42 22.51 -16.80
CA GLU A 531 27.43 23.28 -17.52
C GLU A 531 28.80 22.57 -17.44
N ILE A 532 29.29 22.22 -16.24
CA ILE A 532 30.63 21.64 -16.08
C ILE A 532 30.79 20.24 -16.71
N LYS A 533 29.69 19.51 -16.96
CA LYS A 533 29.69 18.23 -17.70
C LYS A 533 30.16 18.36 -19.16
N GLN A 534 30.20 19.59 -19.69
CA GLN A 534 30.76 19.87 -21.01
C GLN A 534 32.30 19.84 -21.02
N LEU A 535 32.94 19.91 -19.85
CA LEU A 535 34.39 19.80 -19.70
C LEU A 535 34.84 18.33 -19.62
N PRO A 536 36.08 18.01 -20.03
CA PRO A 536 36.67 16.69 -19.80
C PRO A 536 36.59 16.25 -18.33
N GLU A 537 36.45 14.95 -18.07
CA GLU A 537 36.31 14.40 -16.71
C GLU A 537 37.54 14.67 -15.83
N ASP A 538 38.71 14.77 -16.42
CA ASP A 538 40.00 15.03 -15.80
C ASP A 538 40.37 16.52 -15.74
N ASP A 539 39.49 17.43 -16.21
CA ASP A 539 39.76 18.87 -16.14
C ASP A 539 39.80 19.35 -14.67
N ALA A 540 40.89 20.02 -14.30
CA ALA A 540 41.12 20.47 -12.92
C ALA A 540 40.04 21.43 -12.39
N ASP A 541 39.43 22.27 -13.24
CA ASP A 541 38.36 23.18 -12.82
C ASP A 541 37.05 22.44 -12.61
N ARG A 542 36.78 21.41 -13.43
CA ARG A 542 35.61 20.53 -13.24
C ARG A 542 35.71 19.79 -11.90
N LEU A 543 36.88 19.21 -11.60
CA LEU A 543 37.12 18.51 -10.34
C LEU A 543 36.98 19.45 -9.14
N ARG A 544 37.59 20.65 -9.20
CA ARG A 544 37.45 21.67 -8.16
C ARG A 544 35.99 22.06 -7.90
N ILE A 545 35.21 22.31 -8.96
CA ILE A 545 33.79 22.69 -8.81
C ILE A 545 32.98 21.52 -8.23
N TYR A 546 33.27 20.27 -8.58
CA TYR A 546 32.61 19.12 -7.97
C TYR A 546 32.89 19.01 -6.47
N ASP A 547 34.13 19.21 -6.05
CA ASP A 547 34.49 19.21 -4.63
C ASP A 547 33.74 20.33 -3.87
N GLU A 548 33.62 21.51 -4.48
CA GLU A 548 32.82 22.62 -3.92
C GLU A 548 31.32 22.27 -3.82
N LEU A 549 30.74 21.65 -4.86
CA LEU A 549 29.35 21.19 -4.84
C LEU A 549 29.11 20.11 -3.77
N GLN A 550 30.07 19.21 -3.55
CA GLN A 550 29.98 18.20 -2.50
C GLN A 550 30.02 18.83 -1.09
N SER A 551 30.86 19.85 -0.89
CA SER A 551 30.87 20.62 0.37
C SER A 551 29.55 21.36 0.59
N ILE A 552 28.97 21.91 -0.48
CA ILE A 552 27.66 22.56 -0.45
C ILE A 552 26.56 21.55 -0.07
N ASP A 553 26.54 20.36 -0.66
CA ASP A 553 25.59 19.31 -0.31
C ASP A 553 25.66 18.94 1.17
N ALA A 554 26.88 18.80 1.71
CA ALA A 554 27.08 18.53 3.13
C ALA A 554 26.52 19.66 4.01
N GLN A 555 26.70 20.92 3.60
CA GLN A 555 26.16 22.08 4.31
C GLN A 555 24.62 22.15 4.23
N VAL A 556 24.03 21.91 3.05
CA VAL A 556 22.57 21.82 2.87
C VAL A 556 21.98 20.72 3.75
N ALA A 557 22.60 19.54 3.76
CA ALA A 557 22.17 18.43 4.60
C ALA A 557 22.25 18.79 6.10
N ALA A 558 23.33 19.45 6.54
CA ALA A 558 23.47 19.90 7.92
C ALA A 558 22.35 20.88 8.32
N TYR A 559 22.06 21.89 7.49
CA TYR A 559 20.99 22.85 7.75
C TYR A 559 19.59 22.23 7.68
N SER A 560 19.34 21.33 6.73
CA SER A 560 18.08 20.60 6.62
C SER A 560 17.84 19.71 7.85
N ASN A 561 18.88 19.06 8.36
CA ASN A 561 18.79 18.25 9.58
C ASN A 561 18.52 19.11 10.82
N GLU A 562 19.17 20.27 10.93
CA GLU A 562 18.91 21.24 12.00
C GLU A 562 17.45 21.73 11.97
N TRP A 563 16.94 22.08 10.78
CA TRP A 563 15.55 22.50 10.61
C TRP A 563 14.55 21.37 10.95
N ALA A 564 14.79 20.15 10.45
CA ALA A 564 13.93 19.00 10.75
C ALA A 564 13.88 18.74 12.26
N LYS A 565 15.03 18.83 12.93
CA LYS A 565 15.13 18.70 14.39
C LYS A 565 14.36 19.80 15.13
N ALA A 566 14.47 21.05 14.69
CA ALA A 566 13.68 22.15 15.26
C ALA A 566 12.17 21.93 15.07
N GLY A 567 11.75 21.37 13.94
CA GLY A 567 10.36 20.97 13.68
C GLY A 567 9.87 19.90 14.66
N VAL A 568 10.68 18.87 14.92
CA VAL A 568 10.40 17.85 15.95
C VAL A 568 10.25 18.50 17.33
N HIS A 569 11.18 19.37 17.72
CA HIS A 569 11.13 20.08 19.00
C HIS A 569 9.85 20.92 19.14
N ALA A 570 9.46 21.63 18.09
CA ALA A 570 8.24 22.44 18.09
C ALA A 570 6.97 21.58 18.19
N SER A 571 6.96 20.41 17.53
CA SER A 571 5.84 19.46 17.61
C SER A 571 5.67 18.91 19.02
N VAL A 572 6.75 18.39 19.62
CA VAL A 572 6.73 17.84 20.99
C VAL A 572 6.28 18.89 22.00
N ARG A 573 6.80 20.12 21.91
CA ARG A 573 6.37 21.22 22.80
C ARG A 573 4.90 21.59 22.60
N ARG A 574 4.41 21.63 21.37
CA ARG A 574 3.01 21.97 21.07
C ARG A 574 2.06 20.91 21.61
N GLU A 575 2.38 19.65 21.40
CA GLU A 575 1.60 18.52 21.89
C GLU A 575 1.54 18.52 23.42
N TRP A 576 2.69 18.70 24.08
CA TRP A 576 2.73 18.83 25.54
C TRP A 576 1.95 20.05 26.05
N GLN A 577 2.05 21.21 25.38
CA GLN A 577 1.29 22.40 25.74
C GLN A 577 -0.22 22.16 25.63
N MET A 578 -0.67 21.44 24.60
CA MET A 578 -2.08 21.07 24.45
C MET A 578 -2.57 20.22 25.63
N ILE A 579 -1.79 19.23 26.05
CA ILE A 579 -2.10 18.43 27.24
C ILE A 579 -2.18 19.31 28.48
N ARG A 580 -1.20 20.21 28.69
CA ARG A 580 -1.19 21.14 29.83
C ARG A 580 -2.44 22.02 29.87
N ASP A 581 -2.88 22.52 28.72
CA ASP A 581 -4.07 23.37 28.61
C ASP A 581 -5.35 22.57 28.88
N GLU A 582 -5.45 21.35 28.37
CA GLU A 582 -6.61 20.47 28.58
C GLU A 582 -6.82 20.07 30.04
N VAL A 583 -5.72 19.84 30.76
CA VAL A 583 -5.76 19.37 32.16
C VAL A 583 -5.78 20.52 33.17
N GLN A 584 -5.84 21.76 32.68
CA GLN A 584 -5.93 22.94 33.53
C GLN A 584 -7.13 22.83 34.48
N GLY A 585 -6.92 23.12 35.77
CA GLY A 585 -7.98 23.00 36.79
C GLY A 585 -7.78 21.83 37.75
N TRP A 586 -6.92 20.85 37.42
CA TRP A 586 -6.71 19.68 38.26
C TRP A 586 -6.20 20.03 39.67
N GLU A 587 -5.39 21.08 39.81
CA GLU A 587 -4.86 21.53 41.10
C GLU A 587 -5.97 22.02 42.05
N GLN A 588 -7.05 22.60 41.50
CA GLN A 588 -8.14 23.19 42.26
C GLN A 588 -9.19 22.17 42.71
N GLU A 589 -9.18 20.95 42.14
CA GLU A 589 -10.10 19.89 42.57
C GLU A 589 -9.75 19.38 43.97
N TYR A 590 -10.76 19.03 44.75
CA TYR A 590 -10.59 18.42 46.06
C TYR A 590 -11.69 17.39 46.29
N VAL A 591 -11.40 16.41 47.14
CA VAL A 591 -12.39 15.42 47.55
C VAL A 591 -13.47 16.11 48.34
N ARG A 592 -14.71 15.91 47.92
CA ARG A 592 -15.88 16.42 48.64
C ARG A 592 -15.98 15.74 50.02
N PRO A 593 -16.03 16.49 51.14
CA PRO A 593 -16.11 15.92 52.49
C PRO A 593 -17.36 15.07 52.73
N ASP A 594 -18.42 15.32 51.95
CA ASP A 594 -19.72 14.64 51.96
C ASP A 594 -19.79 13.46 50.99
N GLY A 595 -18.67 13.07 50.37
CA GLY A 595 -18.61 11.91 49.48
C GLY A 595 -19.14 10.65 50.17
N LEU A 596 -20.08 9.96 49.52
CA LEU A 596 -20.58 8.69 50.03
C LEU A 596 -19.41 7.71 50.11
N ALA A 597 -19.29 7.05 51.26
CA ALA A 597 -18.30 5.99 51.42
C ALA A 597 -18.49 4.95 50.31
N LEU A 598 -17.36 4.45 49.77
CA LEU A 598 -17.30 3.51 48.64
C LEU A 598 -17.65 4.08 47.25
N GLU A 599 -17.87 5.38 47.10
CA GLU A 599 -17.91 5.99 45.77
C GLU A 599 -16.50 6.30 45.25
N GLU A 600 -16.35 6.32 43.94
CA GLU A 600 -15.09 6.73 43.33
C GLU A 600 -14.84 8.23 43.58
N PRO A 601 -13.59 8.67 43.86
CA PRO A 601 -13.32 10.09 44.02
C PRO A 601 -13.72 10.90 42.78
N SER A 602 -14.62 11.86 42.97
CA SER A 602 -15.08 12.76 41.91
C SER A 602 -14.07 13.89 41.69
N MET A 603 -13.01 13.58 40.94
CA MET A 603 -11.93 14.50 40.55
C MET A 603 -11.65 14.37 39.04
N PRO A 604 -12.59 14.81 38.18
CA PRO A 604 -12.54 14.52 36.75
C PRO A 604 -11.31 15.12 36.04
N GLN A 605 -10.87 16.34 36.38
CA GLN A 605 -9.68 16.94 35.78
C GLN A 605 -8.39 16.25 36.24
N THR A 606 -8.32 15.84 37.50
CA THR A 606 -7.19 15.06 38.00
C THR A 606 -7.11 13.69 37.31
N ARG A 607 -8.26 13.04 37.08
CA ARG A 607 -8.32 11.78 36.31
C ARG A 607 -7.94 11.99 34.85
N LEU A 608 -8.47 13.05 34.21
CA LEU A 608 -8.11 13.41 32.84
C LEU A 608 -6.61 13.66 32.72
N ALA A 609 -6.01 14.33 33.70
CA ALA A 609 -4.57 14.57 33.74
C ALA A 609 -3.78 13.26 33.80
N ILE A 610 -4.15 12.33 34.68
CA ILE A 610 -3.49 11.01 34.72
C ILE A 610 -3.60 10.33 33.36
N HIS A 611 -4.79 10.24 32.78
CA HIS A 611 -5.02 9.57 31.50
C HIS A 611 -4.24 10.23 30.35
N ARG A 612 -4.30 11.56 30.20
CA ARG A 612 -3.62 12.27 29.10
C ARG A 612 -2.11 12.16 29.20
N VAL A 613 -1.55 12.29 30.41
CA VAL A 613 -0.11 12.22 30.62
C VAL A 613 0.40 10.78 30.52
N ASP A 614 -0.34 9.80 31.05
CA ASP A 614 -0.03 8.37 30.86
C ASP A 614 -0.06 7.99 29.37
N TYR A 615 -1.08 8.47 28.64
CA TYR A 615 -1.17 8.24 27.20
C TYR A 615 0.06 8.81 26.47
N TYR A 616 0.41 10.07 26.72
CA TYR A 616 1.59 10.71 26.12
C TYR A 616 2.92 9.99 26.45
N LEU A 617 3.07 9.50 27.69
CA LEU A 617 4.29 8.81 28.12
C LEU A 617 4.38 7.37 27.61
N HIS A 618 3.26 6.63 27.56
CA HIS A 618 3.30 5.17 27.40
C HIS A 618 2.49 4.61 26.23
N SER A 619 1.53 5.35 25.68
CA SER A 619 0.57 4.82 24.69
C SER A 619 0.56 5.55 23.34
N ASP A 620 1.00 6.80 23.27
CA ASP A 620 1.05 7.55 22.02
C ASP A 620 2.20 7.06 21.13
N THR A 621 1.86 6.27 20.11
CA THR A 621 2.83 5.71 19.17
C THR A 621 3.60 6.76 18.38
N SER A 622 3.06 7.96 18.20
CA SER A 622 3.72 9.05 17.47
C SER A 622 4.81 9.71 18.31
N VAL A 623 4.52 9.94 19.60
CA VAL A 623 5.50 10.40 20.58
C VAL A 623 6.58 9.35 20.80
N GLN A 624 6.19 8.07 20.95
CA GLN A 624 7.15 6.98 21.11
C GLN A 624 8.11 6.87 19.92
N ARG A 625 7.59 6.92 18.68
CA ARG A 625 8.43 6.95 17.48
C ARG A 625 9.39 8.14 17.50
N THR A 626 8.90 9.31 17.90
CA THR A 626 9.72 10.53 18.00
C THR A 626 10.87 10.35 18.99
N ARG A 627 10.64 9.69 20.14
CA ARG A 627 11.69 9.33 21.12
C ARG A 627 12.69 8.34 20.55
N ASP A 628 12.20 7.28 19.89
CA ASP A 628 13.04 6.22 19.32
C ASP A 628 13.94 6.74 18.19
N GLU A 629 13.44 7.67 17.38
CA GLU A 629 14.19 8.33 16.30
C GLU A 629 15.17 9.42 16.81
N ASN A 630 14.98 9.91 18.04
CA ASN A 630 15.79 10.99 18.62
C ASN A 630 16.33 10.63 20.03
N PRO A 631 17.06 9.52 20.18
CA PRO A 631 17.53 9.06 21.48
C PRO A 631 18.49 10.07 22.12
N GLY A 632 18.24 10.42 23.38
CA GLY A 632 19.09 11.35 24.14
C GLY A 632 18.91 12.83 23.81
N ASP A 633 17.89 13.21 23.03
CA ASP A 633 17.58 14.61 22.77
C ASP A 633 17.13 15.34 24.06
N SER A 634 17.80 16.43 24.40
CA SER A 634 17.58 17.14 25.67
C SER A 634 16.25 17.88 25.74
N VAL A 635 15.66 18.29 24.61
CA VAL A 635 14.36 18.97 24.60
C VAL A 635 13.25 17.97 24.85
N ILE A 636 13.30 16.81 24.17
CA ILE A 636 12.34 15.72 24.37
C ILE A 636 12.44 15.21 25.82
N ALA A 637 13.65 14.96 26.31
CA ALA A 637 13.88 14.50 27.68
C ALA A 637 13.39 15.51 28.74
N ALA A 638 13.49 16.82 28.47
CA ALA A 638 12.97 17.84 29.38
C ALA A 638 11.44 17.84 29.44
N VAL A 639 10.76 17.70 28.30
CA VAL A 639 9.30 17.60 28.24
C VAL A 639 8.81 16.31 28.90
N ASP A 640 9.45 15.18 28.62
CA ASP A 640 9.10 13.88 29.24
C ASP A 640 9.31 13.91 30.75
N LYS A 641 10.34 14.60 31.23
CA LYS A 641 10.56 14.82 32.66
C LYS A 641 9.44 15.63 33.29
N GLU A 642 9.04 16.75 32.67
CA GLU A 642 7.93 17.58 33.15
C GLU A 642 6.61 16.79 33.16
N ALA A 643 6.36 15.98 32.13
CA ALA A 643 5.22 15.06 32.06
C ALA A 643 5.25 14.03 33.20
N GLY A 644 6.40 13.41 33.46
CA GLY A 644 6.57 12.49 34.58
C GLY A 644 6.33 13.13 35.95
N GLU A 645 6.82 14.37 36.15
CA GLU A 645 6.57 15.14 37.37
C GLU A 645 5.09 15.48 37.55
N LEU A 646 4.38 15.83 36.47
CA LEU A 646 2.94 16.05 36.50
C LEU A 646 2.18 14.76 36.84
N LEU A 647 2.48 13.65 36.17
CA LEU A 647 1.85 12.34 36.41
C LEU A 647 2.00 11.89 37.88
N GLU A 648 3.19 12.08 38.43
CA GLU A 648 3.49 11.80 39.83
C GLU A 648 2.62 12.66 40.77
N ALA A 649 2.49 13.96 40.49
CA ALA A 649 1.70 14.89 41.31
C ALA A 649 0.20 14.58 41.24
N VAL A 650 -0.37 14.36 40.05
CA VAL A 650 -1.79 14.02 39.88
C VAL A 650 -2.11 12.64 40.45
N GLY A 651 -1.21 11.67 40.27
CA GLY A 651 -1.33 10.33 40.81
C GLY A 651 -1.32 10.33 42.34
N SER A 652 -0.42 11.10 42.97
CA SER A 652 -0.36 11.25 44.43
C SER A 652 -1.64 11.87 44.99
N LYS A 653 -2.18 12.90 44.32
CA LYS A 653 -3.42 13.58 44.72
C LYS A 653 -4.63 12.65 44.63
N MET A 654 -4.80 11.93 43.51
CA MET A 654 -5.87 10.97 43.33
C MET A 654 -5.73 9.78 44.31
N ALA A 655 -4.52 9.28 44.55
CA ALA A 655 -4.30 8.19 45.50
C ALA A 655 -4.69 8.59 46.93
N SER A 656 -4.34 9.82 47.32
CA SER A 656 -4.77 10.42 48.59
C SER A 656 -6.30 10.49 48.70
N ALA A 657 -6.97 10.78 47.59
CA ALA A 657 -8.43 10.81 47.53
C ALA A 657 -9.06 9.41 47.74
N PHE A 658 -8.53 8.39 47.07
CA PHE A 658 -8.93 7.00 47.33
C PHE A 658 -8.70 6.61 48.79
N TYR A 659 -7.56 6.98 49.38
CA TYR A 659 -7.27 6.67 50.77
C TYR A 659 -8.24 7.33 51.77
N GLN A 660 -8.71 8.54 51.50
CA GLN A 660 -9.74 9.19 52.33
C GLN A 660 -11.06 8.42 52.31
N ILE A 661 -11.50 7.98 51.13
CA ILE A 661 -12.74 7.20 50.99
C ILE A 661 -12.58 5.83 51.67
N LEU A 662 -11.43 5.18 51.51
CA LEU A 662 -11.15 3.90 52.16
C LEU A 662 -11.09 4.01 53.68
N GLU A 663 -10.56 5.11 54.23
CA GLU A 663 -10.55 5.32 55.68
C GLU A 663 -11.97 5.42 56.26
N VAL A 664 -12.92 6.00 55.52
CA VAL A 664 -14.33 6.05 55.92
C VAL A 664 -14.96 4.66 55.79
N ALA A 665 -14.74 3.99 54.65
CA ALA A 665 -15.30 2.66 54.38
C ALA A 665 -14.77 1.59 55.36
N GLU A 666 -13.51 1.67 55.77
CA GLU A 666 -12.90 0.79 56.77
C GLU A 666 -13.58 0.89 58.13
N LYS A 667 -14.24 2.01 58.46
CA LYS A 667 -14.98 2.21 59.72
C LYS A 667 -16.45 1.77 59.63
N MET A 668 -16.93 1.38 58.45
CA MET A 668 -18.30 0.91 58.27
C MET A 668 -18.42 -0.57 58.60
N ASP A 669 -19.55 -0.92 59.23
CA ASP A 669 -20.00 -2.31 59.32
C ASP A 669 -20.30 -2.85 57.91
N PRO A 670 -20.07 -4.15 57.66
CA PRO A 670 -20.38 -4.74 56.38
C PRO A 670 -21.89 -4.64 56.12
N PRO A 671 -22.32 -4.21 54.92
CA PRO A 671 -23.72 -3.95 54.63
C PRO A 671 -24.51 -5.25 54.53
N ILE A 672 -25.11 -5.69 55.65
CA ILE A 672 -25.90 -6.92 55.71
C ILE A 672 -27.21 -6.75 54.93
N GLY A 673 -27.35 -7.49 53.83
CA GLY A 673 -28.59 -7.54 53.03
C GLY A 673 -28.66 -6.54 51.87
N ASP A 674 -27.67 -5.66 51.72
CA ASP A 674 -27.52 -4.82 50.53
C ASP A 674 -26.38 -5.34 49.66
N ARG A 675 -26.72 -6.25 48.74
CA ARG A 675 -25.75 -6.86 47.82
C ARG A 675 -25.01 -5.82 46.97
N TRP A 676 -25.67 -4.72 46.60
CA TRP A 676 -25.04 -3.70 45.78
C TRP A 676 -23.93 -2.98 46.53
N LEU A 677 -24.13 -2.64 47.81
CA LEU A 677 -23.08 -2.09 48.66
C LEU A 677 -21.96 -3.10 48.97
N GLN A 678 -22.29 -4.39 49.07
CA GLN A 678 -21.29 -5.45 49.28
C GLN A 678 -20.30 -5.55 48.11
N ASP A 679 -20.77 -5.36 46.87
CA ASP A 679 -19.95 -5.49 45.67
C ASP A 679 -19.13 -4.21 45.36
N LYS A 680 -19.35 -3.10 46.09
CA LYS A 680 -18.69 -1.80 45.85
C LYS A 680 -17.16 -1.81 45.93
N PRO A 681 -16.52 -2.45 46.91
CA PRO A 681 -15.06 -2.58 46.93
C PRO A 681 -14.52 -3.20 45.63
N GLY A 682 -15.20 -4.21 45.07
CA GLY A 682 -14.83 -4.81 43.78
C GLY A 682 -14.85 -3.81 42.63
N TYR A 683 -15.88 -2.96 42.54
CA TYR A 683 -15.94 -1.89 41.54
C TYR A 683 -14.82 -0.85 41.72
N LEU A 684 -14.47 -0.52 42.97
CA LEU A 684 -13.36 0.39 43.26
C LEU A 684 -12.01 -0.19 42.84
N VAL A 685 -11.80 -1.51 42.93
CA VAL A 685 -10.59 -2.16 42.39
C VAL A 685 -10.46 -1.88 40.90
N THR A 686 -11.51 -2.13 40.11
CA THR A 686 -11.48 -1.92 38.65
C THR A 686 -11.25 -0.45 38.31
N SER A 687 -11.92 0.47 39.02
CA SER A 687 -11.73 1.91 38.84
C SER A 687 -10.31 2.36 39.19
N ALA A 688 -9.73 1.90 40.30
CA ALA A 688 -8.36 2.21 40.69
C ALA A 688 -7.33 1.65 39.70
N GLN A 689 -7.53 0.42 39.21
CA GLN A 689 -6.67 -0.18 38.19
C GLN A 689 -6.65 0.62 36.89
N GLY A 690 -7.83 1.05 36.41
CA GLY A 690 -7.92 1.88 35.21
C GLY A 690 -7.35 3.28 35.42
N THR A 691 -7.58 3.88 36.61
CA THR A 691 -7.11 5.24 36.91
C THR A 691 -5.61 5.31 37.08
N PHE A 692 -4.99 4.34 37.76
CA PHE A 692 -3.58 4.36 38.11
C PHE A 692 -2.70 3.50 37.21
N GLN A 693 -3.20 3.09 36.03
CA GLN A 693 -2.45 2.27 35.08
C GLN A 693 -1.06 2.90 34.82
N ASN A 694 -0.01 2.07 34.86
CA ASN A 694 1.41 2.45 34.73
C ASN A 694 1.95 3.44 35.78
N THR A 695 1.20 3.73 36.85
CA THR A 695 1.70 4.54 37.97
C THR A 695 2.10 3.65 39.15
N LYS A 696 3.01 4.15 40.00
CA LYS A 696 3.40 3.45 41.24
C LYS A 696 2.29 3.38 42.30
N PHE A 697 1.18 4.10 42.10
CA PHE A 697 0.06 4.18 43.04
C PHE A 697 -0.96 3.06 42.84
N CYS A 698 -0.93 2.36 41.69
CA CYS A 698 -1.91 1.32 41.35
C CYS A 698 -1.95 0.21 42.41
N GLU A 699 -0.85 -0.50 42.60
CA GLU A 699 -0.83 -1.66 43.49
C GLU A 699 -1.14 -1.30 44.96
N PRO A 700 -0.56 -0.23 45.56
CA PRO A 700 -0.87 0.13 46.94
C PRO A 700 -2.33 0.51 47.19
N VAL A 701 -2.99 1.18 46.23
CA VAL A 701 -4.41 1.54 46.36
C VAL A 701 -5.28 0.30 46.18
N VAL A 702 -5.04 -0.47 45.11
CA VAL A 702 -5.79 -1.70 44.79
C VAL A 702 -5.73 -2.72 45.91
N GLU A 703 -4.54 -2.94 46.48
CA GLU A 703 -4.36 -3.93 47.55
C GLU A 703 -5.10 -3.54 48.84
N ARG A 704 -5.14 -2.24 49.17
CA ARG A 704 -5.94 -1.75 50.30
C ARG A 704 -7.44 -1.96 50.08
N ILE A 705 -7.93 -1.72 48.85
CA ILE A 705 -9.34 -1.98 48.49
C ILE A 705 -9.65 -3.49 48.60
N ARG A 706 -8.77 -4.37 48.11
CA ARG A 706 -8.92 -5.83 48.23
C ARG A 706 -8.93 -6.29 49.67
N THR A 707 -8.10 -5.69 50.53
CA THR A 707 -8.09 -5.99 51.96
C THR A 707 -9.43 -5.65 52.62
N LEU A 708 -10.03 -4.49 52.28
CA LEU A 708 -11.36 -4.11 52.73
C LEU A 708 -12.44 -5.11 52.23
N ASP A 709 -12.42 -5.44 50.94
CA ASP A 709 -13.33 -6.41 50.32
C ASP A 709 -13.27 -7.78 51.02
N GLN A 710 -12.05 -8.28 51.24
CA GLN A 710 -11.85 -9.57 51.91
C GLN A 710 -12.32 -9.54 53.36
N ARG A 711 -12.01 -8.48 54.11
CA ARG A 711 -12.50 -8.31 55.49
C ARG A 711 -14.02 -8.39 55.54
N TRP A 712 -14.72 -7.66 54.67
CA TRP A 712 -16.18 -7.68 54.64
C TRP A 712 -16.74 -9.04 54.23
N LYS A 713 -16.12 -9.74 53.27
CA LYS A 713 -16.49 -11.12 52.92
C LYS A 713 -16.35 -12.05 54.12
N ASP A 714 -15.25 -11.97 54.85
CA ASP A 714 -15.01 -12.79 56.05
C ASP A 714 -16.03 -12.48 57.16
N GLU A 715 -16.33 -11.21 57.41
CA GLU A 715 -17.33 -10.78 58.39
C GLU A 715 -18.75 -11.23 58.01
N LEU A 716 -19.14 -11.09 56.74
CA LEU A 716 -20.43 -11.56 56.24
C LEU A 716 -20.53 -13.08 56.32
N GLU A 717 -19.47 -13.80 55.96
CA GLU A 717 -19.44 -15.26 56.08
C GLU A 717 -19.61 -15.70 57.54
N ASN A 718 -18.94 -15.03 58.48
CA ASN A 718 -19.13 -15.28 59.92
C ASN A 718 -20.56 -15.01 60.38
N VAL A 719 -21.20 -13.95 59.89
CA VAL A 719 -22.63 -13.66 60.15
C VAL A 719 -23.52 -14.76 59.58
N HIS A 720 -23.24 -15.24 58.37
CA HIS A 720 -23.97 -16.34 57.75
C HIS A 720 -23.82 -17.64 58.53
N ARG A 721 -22.59 -18.05 58.89
CA ARG A 721 -22.34 -19.22 59.74
C ARG A 721 -23.04 -19.12 61.09
N ALA A 722 -22.96 -17.96 61.75
CA ALA A 722 -23.65 -17.74 63.03
C ALA A 722 -25.17 -17.87 62.92
N ARG A 723 -25.77 -17.43 61.80
CA ARG A 723 -27.20 -17.63 61.51
C ARG A 723 -27.53 -19.07 61.21
N GLU A 724 -26.69 -19.78 60.46
CA GLU A 724 -26.85 -21.22 60.20
C GLU A 724 -26.79 -22.03 61.50
N ASP A 725 -25.81 -21.77 62.36
CA ASP A 725 -25.65 -22.41 63.67
C ASP A 725 -26.85 -22.13 64.58
N LEU A 726 -27.31 -20.87 64.64
CA LEU A 726 -28.52 -20.49 65.38
C LEU A 726 -29.75 -21.21 64.83
N GLY A 727 -29.90 -21.25 63.50
CA GLY A 727 -30.97 -21.95 62.82
C GLY A 727 -30.97 -23.45 63.11
N ALA A 728 -29.81 -24.10 63.07
CA ALA A 728 -29.63 -25.51 63.39
C ALA A 728 -29.96 -25.81 64.85
N LYS A 729 -29.48 -24.97 65.78
CA LYS A 729 -29.80 -25.08 67.21
C LYS A 729 -31.30 -24.97 67.47
N LEU A 730 -31.94 -23.93 66.94
CA LEU A 730 -33.39 -23.73 67.10
C LEU A 730 -34.20 -24.85 66.44
N SER A 731 -33.74 -25.38 65.31
CA SER A 731 -34.37 -26.53 64.65
C SER A 731 -34.30 -27.79 65.52
N LEU A 732 -33.15 -28.06 66.15
CA LEU A 732 -33.00 -29.18 67.07
C LEU A 732 -33.89 -29.03 68.31
N GLU A 733 -33.95 -27.83 68.90
CA GLU A 733 -34.86 -27.54 70.00
C GLU A 733 -36.33 -27.74 69.61
N ALA A 734 -36.70 -27.33 68.38
CA ALA A 734 -38.03 -27.52 67.83
C ALA A 734 -38.37 -29.01 67.70
N ILE A 735 -37.45 -29.83 67.16
CA ILE A 735 -37.58 -31.30 67.06
C ILE A 735 -37.80 -31.93 68.45
N GLN A 736 -37.01 -31.54 69.44
CA GLN A 736 -37.09 -32.10 70.80
C GLN A 736 -38.39 -31.74 71.51
N LYS A 737 -38.89 -30.50 71.33
CA LYS A 737 -40.13 -30.02 71.96
C LYS A 737 -41.39 -30.49 71.23
N TRP A 738 -41.29 -30.85 69.96
CA TRP A 738 -42.44 -31.19 69.12
C TRP A 738 -43.34 -32.32 69.68
N PRO A 739 -42.83 -33.46 70.19
CA PRO A 739 -43.68 -34.50 70.77
C PRO A 739 -44.54 -34.02 71.95
N SER A 740 -44.04 -33.07 72.76
CA SER A 740 -44.78 -32.47 73.88
C SER A 740 -45.90 -31.55 73.39
N VAL A 741 -45.64 -30.80 72.32
CA VAL A 741 -46.66 -29.99 71.65
C VAL A 741 -47.79 -30.89 71.12
N VAL A 742 -47.44 -31.96 70.38
CA VAL A 742 -48.43 -32.88 69.79
C VAL A 742 -49.25 -33.58 70.88
N SER A 743 -48.63 -34.05 71.96
CA SER A 743 -49.32 -34.74 73.05
C SER A 743 -50.27 -33.85 73.85
N SER A 744 -50.04 -32.53 73.85
CA SER A 744 -50.92 -31.55 74.51
C SER A 744 -52.22 -31.29 73.75
N ILE A 745 -52.30 -31.65 72.46
CA ILE A 745 -53.45 -31.39 71.61
C ILE A 745 -54.40 -32.61 71.68
N PRO A 746 -55.61 -32.47 72.24
CA PRO A 746 -56.54 -33.59 72.36
C PRO A 746 -57.09 -34.02 70.99
N SER A 747 -57.52 -35.28 70.92
CA SER A 747 -58.35 -35.79 69.82
C SER A 747 -57.69 -35.80 68.43
N ILE A 748 -56.36 -35.95 68.35
CA ILE A 748 -55.67 -36.21 67.08
C ILE A 748 -56.13 -37.57 66.53
N VAL A 749 -56.59 -37.60 65.28
CA VAL A 749 -56.98 -38.84 64.61
C VAL A 749 -55.75 -39.72 64.40
N SER A 750 -55.86 -41.02 64.73
CA SER A 750 -54.72 -41.96 64.63
C SER A 750 -54.28 -42.23 63.20
N TYR A 751 -55.17 -42.01 62.23
CA TYR A 751 -54.90 -42.10 60.81
C TYR A 751 -55.71 -41.03 60.08
N PHE A 752 -55.06 -40.28 59.20
CA PHE A 752 -55.70 -39.24 58.40
C PHE A 752 -55.77 -39.64 56.93
N ASP A 753 -56.99 -39.77 56.42
CA ASP A 753 -57.30 -39.83 55.00
C ASP A 753 -58.08 -38.57 54.60
N PRO A 754 -57.51 -37.68 53.76
CA PRO A 754 -58.17 -36.43 53.35
C PRO A 754 -59.52 -36.65 52.66
N SER A 755 -59.73 -37.81 52.03
CA SER A 755 -60.94 -38.10 51.27
C SER A 755 -62.15 -38.41 52.17
N SER A 756 -61.90 -38.83 53.42
CA SER A 756 -62.93 -39.19 54.40
C SER A 756 -62.97 -38.26 55.62
N ALA A 757 -62.13 -37.22 55.62
CA ALA A 757 -62.00 -36.25 56.71
C ALA A 757 -63.29 -35.43 56.94
N LYS A 758 -63.63 -35.19 58.21
CA LYS A 758 -64.79 -34.38 58.61
C LYS A 758 -64.34 -33.02 59.15
N PRO A 759 -65.09 -31.94 58.93
CA PRO A 759 -64.84 -30.67 59.60
C PRO A 759 -64.76 -30.85 61.12
N GLY A 760 -63.70 -30.34 61.73
CA GLY A 760 -63.40 -30.48 63.15
C GLY A 760 -62.39 -31.59 63.49
N ASP A 761 -62.09 -32.51 62.56
CA ASP A 761 -61.05 -33.52 62.79
C ASP A 761 -59.69 -32.84 63.01
N VAL A 762 -58.97 -33.26 64.05
CA VAL A 762 -57.62 -32.79 64.35
C VAL A 762 -56.63 -33.76 63.74
N VAL A 763 -55.77 -33.26 62.84
CA VAL A 763 -54.89 -34.09 62.01
C VAL A 763 -53.45 -33.74 62.29
N HIS A 764 -52.59 -34.76 62.39
CA HIS A 764 -51.14 -34.60 62.52
C HIS A 764 -50.48 -35.06 61.23
N LEU A 765 -49.80 -34.14 60.55
CA LEU A 765 -48.99 -34.44 59.38
C LEU A 765 -47.52 -34.34 59.79
N ASN A 766 -46.75 -35.38 59.50
CA ASN A 766 -45.33 -35.52 59.84
C ASN A 766 -44.53 -35.68 58.55
N GLY A 767 -43.37 -35.04 58.45
CA GLY A 767 -42.48 -35.20 57.32
C GLY A 767 -43.02 -34.60 56.01
N VAL A 768 -43.77 -33.50 56.09
CA VAL A 768 -44.42 -32.89 54.92
C VAL A 768 -43.64 -31.68 54.39
N TYR A 769 -43.66 -31.46 53.08
CA TYR A 769 -43.02 -30.30 52.46
C TYR A 769 -44.07 -29.23 52.16
N ASN A 770 -43.74 -27.96 52.44
CA ASN A 770 -44.58 -26.86 52.01
C ASN A 770 -44.33 -26.59 50.52
N ARG A 771 -45.38 -26.75 49.71
CA ARG A 771 -45.37 -26.53 48.26
C ARG A 771 -46.10 -25.24 47.88
N SER A 772 -46.42 -24.40 48.85
CA SER A 772 -46.98 -23.07 48.61
C SER A 772 -45.95 -22.17 47.91
N GLY A 773 -46.35 -21.53 46.81
CA GLY A 773 -45.45 -20.79 45.90
C GLY A 773 -44.76 -21.66 44.84
N TRP A 774 -44.70 -22.98 45.02
CA TRP A 774 -44.05 -23.91 44.10
C TRP A 774 -45.03 -24.63 43.19
N ASP A 775 -45.89 -25.47 43.79
CA ASP A 775 -46.92 -26.24 43.09
C ASP A 775 -48.29 -25.57 43.25
N PHE A 776 -48.45 -24.73 44.26
CA PHE A 776 -49.70 -24.03 44.59
C PHE A 776 -49.48 -22.54 44.74
N ASP A 777 -50.52 -21.74 44.52
CA ASP A 777 -50.40 -20.29 44.63
C ASP A 777 -50.12 -19.89 46.09
N GLY A 778 -48.98 -19.24 46.31
CA GLY A 778 -48.54 -18.80 47.65
C GLY A 778 -49.43 -17.75 48.30
N ASN A 779 -50.45 -17.26 47.61
CA ASN A 779 -51.26 -16.11 48.02
C ASN A 779 -52.44 -16.49 48.92
N GLN A 780 -53.04 -17.67 48.71
CA GLN A 780 -54.27 -18.04 49.41
C GLN A 780 -54.02 -18.78 50.72
N TYR A 781 -52.95 -19.57 50.78
CA TYR A 781 -52.62 -20.41 51.93
C TYR A 781 -51.12 -20.29 52.26
N GLY A 782 -50.80 -20.14 53.54
CA GLY A 782 -49.42 -20.13 53.99
C GLY A 782 -48.73 -21.49 53.85
N PHE A 783 -49.51 -22.57 53.92
CA PHE A 783 -49.06 -23.94 53.70
C PHE A 783 -49.89 -24.62 52.63
N SER A 784 -49.24 -25.33 51.69
CA SER A 784 -49.96 -26.07 50.64
C SER A 784 -49.21 -27.35 50.30
N MET A 785 -49.91 -28.48 50.12
CA MET A 785 -49.27 -29.73 49.68
C MET A 785 -50.27 -30.69 49.03
N ARG A 786 -49.78 -31.79 48.44
CA ARG A 786 -50.62 -32.96 48.12
C ARG A 786 -50.38 -34.08 49.14
N PHE A 787 -51.43 -34.52 49.83
CA PHE A 787 -51.37 -35.67 50.74
C PHE A 787 -52.30 -36.76 50.23
N ASN A 788 -51.79 -37.96 49.97
CA ASN A 788 -52.52 -39.06 49.34
C ASN A 788 -53.29 -38.64 48.06
N GLY A 789 -52.67 -37.80 47.23
CA GLY A 789 -53.24 -37.29 45.98
C GLY A 789 -54.22 -36.12 46.14
N VAL A 790 -54.66 -35.80 47.37
CA VAL A 790 -55.60 -34.69 47.64
C VAL A 790 -54.83 -33.41 47.97
N PRO A 791 -55.10 -32.28 47.28
CA PRO A 791 -54.52 -30.98 47.63
C PRO A 791 -55.03 -30.51 49.00
N LEU A 792 -54.11 -30.02 49.83
CA LEU A 792 -54.38 -29.43 51.14
C LEU A 792 -53.97 -27.95 51.12
N GLY A 793 -54.84 -27.08 51.61
CA GLY A 793 -54.58 -25.65 51.80
C GLY A 793 -54.66 -25.27 53.28
N GLY A 794 -53.54 -24.87 53.87
CA GLY A 794 -53.37 -24.57 55.28
C GLY A 794 -53.32 -23.07 55.58
N ILE A 795 -54.22 -22.61 56.46
CA ILE A 795 -54.21 -21.25 57.00
C ILE A 795 -53.52 -21.29 58.37
N TYR A 796 -52.45 -20.53 58.54
CA TYR A 796 -51.77 -20.38 59.81
C TYR A 796 -52.60 -19.58 60.80
N GLU A 797 -52.64 -20.05 62.05
CA GLU A 797 -53.07 -19.20 63.17
C GLU A 797 -52.13 -17.98 63.32
N PRO A 798 -52.62 -16.82 63.81
CA PRO A 798 -51.82 -15.59 63.87
C PRO A 798 -50.51 -15.70 64.64
N TYR A 799 -50.41 -16.54 65.68
CA TYR A 799 -49.17 -16.75 66.42
C TYR A 799 -48.12 -17.54 65.63
N ILE A 800 -48.55 -18.39 64.69
CA ILE A 800 -47.63 -19.10 63.79
C ILE A 800 -47.01 -18.09 62.82
N ASN A 801 -47.81 -17.20 62.23
CA ASN A 801 -47.29 -16.10 61.40
C ASN A 801 -46.30 -15.23 62.19
N LYS A 802 -46.60 -14.87 63.44
CA LYS A 802 -45.65 -14.14 64.31
C LYS A 802 -44.34 -14.90 64.54
N ALA A 803 -44.39 -16.23 64.66
CA ALA A 803 -43.19 -17.06 64.82
C ALA A 803 -42.36 -17.12 63.54
N PHE A 804 -43.01 -17.22 62.37
CA PHE A 804 -42.36 -17.06 61.06
C PHE A 804 -41.70 -15.69 60.93
N ASP A 805 -42.43 -14.61 61.24
CA ASP A 805 -41.92 -13.24 61.15
C ASP A 805 -40.74 -13.02 62.10
N HIS A 806 -40.81 -13.58 63.30
CA HIS A 806 -39.70 -13.54 64.26
C HIS A 806 -38.46 -14.25 63.70
N ALA A 807 -38.60 -15.49 63.21
CA ALA A 807 -37.47 -16.23 62.64
C ALA A 807 -36.90 -15.56 61.37
N ALA A 808 -37.75 -15.17 60.42
CA ALA A 808 -37.34 -14.61 59.14
C ALA A 808 -36.85 -13.16 59.24
N TYR A 809 -37.57 -12.29 59.96
CA TYR A 809 -37.27 -10.86 59.96
C TYR A 809 -36.44 -10.40 61.16
N GLN A 810 -36.67 -10.96 62.36
CA GLN A 810 -35.91 -10.55 63.55
C GLN A 810 -34.60 -11.33 63.69
N LEU A 811 -34.65 -12.65 63.50
CA LEU A 811 -33.45 -13.51 63.60
C LEU A 811 -32.73 -13.71 62.27
N LYS A 812 -33.34 -13.30 61.14
CA LYS A 812 -32.77 -13.45 59.78
C LYS A 812 -32.40 -14.89 59.44
N LEU A 813 -33.21 -15.83 59.91
CA LEU A 813 -33.04 -17.26 59.66
C LEU A 813 -33.79 -17.66 58.39
N THR A 814 -33.18 -18.54 57.60
CA THR A 814 -33.84 -19.17 56.47
C THR A 814 -34.80 -20.24 56.97
N ILE A 815 -36.05 -20.17 56.54
CA ILE A 815 -37.06 -21.21 56.80
C ILE A 815 -37.20 -21.99 55.51
N ASP A 816 -36.52 -23.13 55.48
CA ASP A 816 -36.38 -23.95 54.28
C ASP A 816 -37.63 -24.82 54.08
N ASP A 817 -38.36 -24.56 53.01
CA ASP A 817 -39.55 -25.30 52.59
C ASP A 817 -39.21 -26.59 51.81
N HIS A 818 -37.93 -26.82 51.49
CA HIS A 818 -37.40 -28.08 50.98
C HIS A 818 -37.04 -29.08 52.10
N LYS A 819 -37.24 -28.70 53.37
CA LYS A 819 -37.10 -29.61 54.52
C LYS A 819 -38.45 -30.10 55.00
N GLU A 820 -38.43 -31.23 55.69
CA GLU A 820 -39.60 -31.83 56.32
C GLU A 820 -40.16 -30.94 57.44
N TRP A 821 -41.44 -30.61 57.33
CA TRP A 821 -42.22 -29.88 58.33
C TRP A 821 -43.18 -30.85 59.00
N ASP A 822 -43.49 -30.57 60.26
CA ASP A 822 -44.55 -31.29 60.98
C ASP A 822 -45.60 -30.28 61.42
N LEU A 823 -46.88 -30.60 61.25
CA LEU A 823 -47.95 -29.69 61.61
C LEU A 823 -49.16 -30.42 62.19
N VAL A 824 -49.89 -29.72 63.06
CA VAL A 824 -51.20 -30.14 63.54
C VAL A 824 -52.23 -29.14 63.04
N GLY A 825 -53.26 -29.63 62.37
CA GLY A 825 -54.32 -28.82 61.78
C GLY A 825 -55.71 -29.29 62.17
N ILE A 826 -56.68 -28.38 62.13
CA ILE A 826 -58.10 -28.69 62.24
C ILE A 826 -58.71 -28.61 60.85
N VAL A 827 -59.40 -29.66 60.42
CA VAL A 827 -60.10 -29.70 59.13
C VAL A 827 -61.25 -28.69 59.15
N LEU A 828 -61.24 -27.74 58.22
CA LEU A 828 -62.31 -26.75 58.05
C LEU A 828 -63.38 -27.20 57.03
N GLY A 829 -63.07 -28.22 56.23
CA GLY A 829 -63.92 -28.71 55.14
C GLY A 829 -63.34 -28.40 53.75
N PRO A 830 -64.13 -28.56 52.68
CA PRO A 830 -63.66 -28.35 51.31
C PRO A 830 -63.37 -26.87 51.03
N GLY A 831 -62.48 -26.62 50.07
CA GLY A 831 -62.16 -25.31 49.54
C GLY A 831 -61.58 -25.40 48.14
N THR A 832 -60.98 -24.30 47.70
CA THR A 832 -60.25 -24.20 46.43
C THR A 832 -58.83 -23.70 46.70
N ILE A 833 -57.88 -24.14 45.88
CA ILE A 833 -56.49 -23.67 45.83
C ILE A 833 -56.08 -23.59 44.36
N ASN A 834 -55.17 -22.68 43.96
CA ASN A 834 -54.70 -22.66 42.58
C ASN A 834 -53.44 -23.52 42.43
N GLU A 835 -53.44 -24.47 41.51
CA GLU A 835 -52.29 -25.31 41.19
C GLU A 835 -51.51 -24.72 40.01
N ARG A 836 -50.18 -24.76 40.10
CA ARG A 836 -49.27 -24.36 39.02
C ARG A 836 -49.37 -25.39 37.92
N THR A 837 -49.87 -24.95 36.78
CA THR A 837 -49.93 -25.75 35.57
C THR A 837 -49.08 -25.07 34.49
N LYS A 838 -48.43 -25.88 33.67
CA LYS A 838 -47.71 -25.39 32.50
C LYS A 838 -48.56 -25.63 31.27
N ARG A 839 -48.75 -24.60 30.47
CA ARG A 839 -49.40 -24.73 29.17
C ARG A 839 -48.48 -24.15 28.11
N THR A 840 -48.20 -24.94 27.08
CA THR A 840 -47.53 -24.44 25.89
C THR A 840 -48.54 -23.66 25.07
N ILE A 841 -48.29 -22.37 24.86
CA ILE A 841 -49.05 -21.54 23.93
C ILE A 841 -48.19 -21.21 22.72
N ARG A 842 -48.83 -21.09 21.57
CA ARG A 842 -48.16 -20.68 20.33
C ARG A 842 -48.37 -19.18 20.14
N MET A 843 -47.30 -18.40 20.26
CA MET A 843 -47.30 -16.95 20.00
C MET A 843 -46.56 -16.71 18.68
N GLY A 844 -47.32 -16.71 17.58
CA GLY A 844 -46.75 -16.63 16.23
C GLY A 844 -45.98 -17.91 15.84
N MET A 845 -44.67 -17.78 15.64
CA MET A 845 -43.76 -18.88 15.26
C MET A 845 -43.10 -19.57 16.46
N TYR A 846 -43.16 -18.97 17.66
CA TYR A 846 -42.58 -19.52 18.88
C TYR A 846 -43.64 -20.24 19.72
N THR A 847 -43.23 -21.32 20.36
CA THR A 847 -43.96 -21.94 21.45
C THR A 847 -43.33 -21.49 22.76
N GLU A 848 -44.08 -20.84 23.62
CA GLU A 848 -43.66 -20.50 24.98
C GLU A 848 -44.43 -21.36 25.98
N GLU A 849 -43.73 -21.86 27.01
CA GLU A 849 -44.39 -22.42 28.19
C GLU A 849 -44.82 -21.24 29.07
N ILE A 850 -46.12 -20.98 29.11
CA ILE A 850 -46.68 -20.08 30.12
C ILE A 850 -47.06 -20.89 31.35
N GLU A 851 -46.82 -20.30 32.51
CA GLU A 851 -47.28 -20.82 33.78
C GLU A 851 -48.63 -20.19 34.11
N GLU A 852 -49.63 -21.05 34.36
CA GLU A 852 -50.98 -20.65 34.71
C GLU A 852 -51.36 -21.29 36.05
N TRP A 853 -52.04 -20.52 36.90
CA TRP A 853 -52.53 -20.97 38.20
C TRP A 853 -54.00 -21.33 38.07
N LEU A 854 -54.33 -22.63 38.07
CA LEU A 854 -55.71 -23.11 37.86
C LEU A 854 -56.37 -23.52 39.18
N PRO A 855 -57.60 -23.08 39.47
CA PRO A 855 -58.29 -23.44 40.69
C PRO A 855 -58.68 -24.92 40.68
N ILE A 856 -58.29 -25.65 41.73
CA ILE A 856 -58.67 -27.03 41.98
C ILE A 856 -59.28 -27.18 43.37
N GLY A 857 -60.08 -28.23 43.57
CA GLY A 857 -60.64 -28.55 44.88
C GLY A 857 -59.53 -28.96 45.86
N CYS A 858 -59.58 -28.42 47.08
CA CYS A 858 -58.67 -28.77 48.17
C CYS A 858 -59.43 -29.04 49.46
N LEU A 859 -58.76 -29.69 50.42
CA LEU A 859 -59.21 -29.71 51.81
C LEU A 859 -58.54 -28.57 52.57
N ARG A 860 -59.33 -27.74 53.26
CA ARG A 860 -58.82 -26.62 54.04
C ARG A 860 -58.47 -27.05 55.44
N LEU A 861 -57.27 -26.68 55.87
CA LEU A 861 -56.78 -26.89 57.23
C LEU A 861 -56.55 -25.55 57.92
N ARG A 862 -56.91 -25.47 59.20
CA ARG A 862 -56.45 -24.42 60.10
C ARG A 862 -55.28 -24.96 60.90
N ILE A 863 -54.08 -24.49 60.63
CA ILE A 863 -52.86 -25.00 61.26
C ILE A 863 -52.73 -24.36 62.63
N ILE A 864 -52.80 -25.19 63.67
CA ILE A 864 -52.78 -24.80 65.09
C ILE A 864 -51.45 -25.15 65.78
N ALA A 865 -50.61 -25.98 65.17
CA ALA A 865 -49.22 -26.14 65.59
C ALA A 865 -48.34 -26.47 64.39
N LEU A 866 -47.08 -26.02 64.43
CA LEU A 866 -46.12 -26.19 63.35
C LEU A 866 -44.70 -26.30 63.90
N ARG A 867 -43.94 -27.25 63.34
CA ARG A 867 -42.50 -27.37 63.38
C ARG A 867 -41.96 -27.27 61.95
N ALA A 868 -41.28 -26.17 61.63
CA ALA A 868 -40.72 -25.90 60.30
C ALA A 868 -39.30 -25.33 60.44
N GLY A 869 -38.30 -26.21 60.41
CA GLY A 869 -36.91 -25.84 60.71
C GLY A 869 -36.80 -25.14 62.08
N PRO A 870 -36.30 -23.89 62.15
CA PRO A 870 -36.12 -23.16 63.42
C PRO A 870 -37.44 -22.67 64.03
N VAL A 871 -38.57 -22.79 63.32
CA VAL A 871 -39.88 -22.37 63.81
C VAL A 871 -40.55 -23.51 64.57
N LEU A 872 -40.86 -23.28 65.84
CA LEU A 872 -41.79 -24.06 66.63
C LEU A 872 -42.91 -23.15 67.13
N ALA A 873 -44.14 -23.43 66.76
CA ALA A 873 -45.30 -22.66 67.20
C ALA A 873 -46.45 -23.60 67.59
N SER A 874 -47.11 -23.30 68.70
CA SER A 874 -48.33 -23.97 69.14
C SER A 874 -49.20 -22.97 69.88
N ALA A 875 -50.52 -23.22 69.95
CA ALA A 875 -51.36 -22.49 70.86
C ALA A 875 -50.81 -22.71 72.29
N GLN A 876 -50.31 -21.67 72.93
CA GLN A 876 -50.11 -21.70 74.37
C GLN A 876 -51.52 -21.77 74.97
N ASN A 877 -51.78 -22.79 75.81
CA ASN A 877 -53.01 -22.83 76.62
C ASN A 877 -53.17 -21.54 77.43
#